data_AF-A0A848CZ17-F1
#
_entry.id   AF-A0A848CZ17-F1
#
_cell.length_a   1.000
_cell.length_b   1.000
_cell.length_c   1.000
_cell.angle_alpha   90.00
_cell.angle_beta   90.00
_cell.angle_gamma   90.00
#
_symmetry.space_group_name_H-M   'P 1'
#
loop_
_entity.id
_entity.type
_entity.pdbx_description
1 polymer ?
#
loop_
_entity_poly.entity_id
_entity_poly.type
_entity_poly.pdbx_seq_one_letter_code
_entity_poly.pdbx_strand_id
1 'polypeptide(L)'
;MGLWSVIRSLLGLDTPPAPRAGMPTRATAAALTSTAKPVRRQPAAYGTRAHTARNHAAPSRAAAPSKASALRSKPTPAPLLPQHDIDAARTIIGPIEKHDLSDEQISAIAGAGHNTLVLAGAGTGKTTVIAGYVAWLLATGKARPDDILVLSFTRKSADDMSARIRQATGSTVHASTFHSLGLEICTASRLGKPMVLTDAEAERNIFQPAFGRMLREPERYPALLALLPDYLRSRIREAAQQSRQQAQQARHSQYTRAQETADTKPFIDKLSATAKTVITHMRAQNLDIEALRRLNEQRGGKHTGRNRMLLDLLDPVYRAYMSYLRDHRCIDFAGMITGATDAIRSGDYRHGYKYVLIDEYQDMSLPRYRLVRALREQRDFSLFCVGDDWQSIYRFAGSDIRLILDFANVWGDWGPTTLRELTVTRRFGPSLIDASGEFIMRDTSLYRKQLRSTATTTDHSLKVLGGHGTQAVYDALVKQLRALRGKAPSVLLLGRYNSDIMPIKRADSAHGLFRFNDDGTIVFREKPGMTIEFMTVHKSKGLQRDYVFLLCCTGGMKGFPSTIPPEPLIGLLLPEAERMPDAEERRLFYVAMTRCRKKVFFMVDTDRPSRFIYELHKSRPNIFRGVPLPEQCPACGEALVTRMANGNPDRTFTACTGYPQCRFTRDGAGKRSR
;
A
#
# COMPACT_ATOMS: atom_id res chain seq x y z
N MET A 1 -32.62 -29.88 7.56
CA MET A 1 -31.36 -30.54 7.13
C MET A 1 -30.96 -30.21 5.68
N GLY A 2 -31.88 -30.12 4.71
CA GLY A 2 -31.53 -29.95 3.29
C GLY A 2 -30.73 -28.68 2.91
N LEU A 3 -31.05 -27.50 3.46
CA LEU A 3 -30.31 -26.27 3.13
C LEU A 3 -28.84 -26.33 3.59
N TRP A 4 -28.59 -26.94 4.75
CA TRP A 4 -27.25 -27.05 5.34
C TRP A 4 -26.36 -28.08 4.63
N SER A 5 -26.95 -29.18 4.15
CA SER A 5 -26.24 -30.14 3.28
C SER A 5 -25.85 -29.49 1.94
N VAL A 6 -26.74 -28.68 1.36
CA VAL A 6 -26.45 -27.93 0.13
C VAL A 6 -25.32 -26.92 0.38
N ILE A 7 -25.33 -26.19 1.49
CA ILE A 7 -24.24 -25.25 1.83
C ILE A 7 -22.89 -25.95 2.00
N ARG A 8 -22.84 -27.11 2.71
CA ARG A 8 -21.61 -27.90 2.84
C ARG A 8 -21.07 -28.35 1.47
N SER A 9 -21.96 -28.84 0.61
CA SER A 9 -21.62 -29.27 -0.75
C SER A 9 -21.12 -28.09 -1.59
N LEU A 10 -21.82 -26.94 -1.57
CA LEU A 10 -21.48 -25.73 -2.32
C LEU A 10 -20.14 -25.10 -1.90
N LEU A 11 -19.81 -25.18 -0.61
CA LEU A 11 -18.54 -24.71 -0.07
C LEU A 11 -17.40 -25.75 -0.24
N GLY A 12 -17.67 -26.91 -0.86
CA GLY A 12 -16.68 -27.96 -1.10
C GLY A 12 -16.19 -28.64 0.18
N LEU A 13 -17.02 -28.71 1.22
CA LEU A 13 -16.64 -29.18 2.56
C LEU A 13 -16.88 -30.68 2.77
N ASP A 14 -17.44 -31.37 1.78
CA ASP A 14 -17.76 -32.80 1.83
C ASP A 14 -16.68 -33.71 1.21
N THR A 15 -15.59 -33.14 0.66
CA THR A 15 -14.43 -33.91 0.18
C THR A 15 -13.39 -34.10 1.31
N PRO A 16 -13.01 -35.35 1.65
CA PRO A 16 -11.89 -35.59 2.56
C PRO A 16 -10.57 -35.13 1.90
N PRO A 17 -9.56 -34.68 2.68
CA PRO A 17 -8.29 -34.24 2.11
C PRO A 17 -7.59 -35.39 1.39
N ALA A 18 -6.95 -35.07 0.25
CA ALA A 18 -6.07 -36.02 -0.43
C ALA A 18 -4.97 -36.51 0.53
N PRO A 19 -4.63 -37.82 0.54
CA PRO A 19 -3.61 -38.35 1.42
C PRO A 19 -2.27 -37.65 1.18
N ARG A 20 -1.60 -37.27 2.26
CA ARG A 20 -0.25 -36.68 2.21
C ARG A 20 0.68 -37.65 1.48
N ALA A 21 1.36 -37.17 0.43
CA ALA A 21 2.48 -37.89 -0.18
C ALA A 21 3.53 -38.19 0.91
N GLY A 22 3.92 -39.47 1.01
CA GLY A 22 4.68 -40.02 2.12
C GLY A 22 6.03 -39.35 2.34
N MET A 23 6.36 -39.12 3.61
CA MET A 23 7.75 -39.02 4.05
C MET A 23 8.37 -40.43 4.03
N PRO A 24 9.66 -40.57 3.69
CA PRO A 24 10.33 -41.85 3.66
C PRO A 24 10.51 -42.40 5.08
N THR A 25 10.10 -43.65 5.26
CA THR A 25 10.29 -44.46 6.45
C THR A 25 11.77 -44.64 6.76
N ARG A 26 12.17 -44.29 8.00
CA ARG A 26 13.50 -44.52 8.53
C ARG A 26 13.63 -45.98 8.95
N ALA A 27 14.63 -46.67 8.39
CA ALA A 27 14.99 -48.03 8.74
C ALA A 27 15.53 -48.14 10.18
N THR A 28 15.33 -49.33 10.73
CA THR A 28 15.69 -49.90 12.03
C THR A 28 17.15 -49.78 12.43
N ALA A 29 17.40 -49.55 13.73
CA ALA A 29 18.56 -50.11 14.45
C ALA A 29 18.29 -50.20 15.98
N ALA A 30 18.25 -51.46 16.43
CA ALA A 30 18.72 -52.06 17.69
C ALA A 30 18.41 -51.42 19.07
N ALA A 31 17.85 -52.29 19.92
CA ALA A 31 17.67 -52.17 21.35
C ALA A 31 19.01 -52.26 22.14
N LEU A 32 19.00 -51.76 23.38
CA LEU A 32 19.69 -52.36 24.55
C LEU A 32 19.13 -51.77 25.86
N THR A 33 18.31 -52.57 26.55
CA THR A 33 18.24 -52.87 28.01
C THR A 33 18.52 -51.78 29.06
N SER A 34 17.57 -51.50 29.96
CA SER A 34 17.50 -51.92 31.40
C SER A 34 17.53 -50.66 32.29
N THR A 35 16.84 -50.45 33.41
CA THR A 35 16.23 -51.31 34.44
C THR A 35 15.27 -50.51 35.34
N ALA A 36 14.38 -51.24 36.01
CA ALA A 36 13.81 -51.00 37.34
C ALA A 36 12.62 -50.01 37.55
N LYS A 37 11.80 -50.41 38.52
CA LYS A 37 10.40 -50.09 38.82
C LYS A 37 10.31 -49.29 40.16
N PRO A 38 9.10 -48.93 40.66
CA PRO A 38 8.81 -47.67 41.35
C PRO A 38 8.78 -47.77 42.88
N VAL A 39 8.85 -46.63 43.58
CA VAL A 39 8.40 -46.51 44.98
C VAL A 39 7.63 -45.21 45.20
N ARG A 40 6.52 -45.36 45.93
CA ARG A 40 5.46 -44.41 46.27
C ARG A 40 5.65 -43.98 47.73
N ARG A 41 5.48 -42.69 48.07
CA ARG A 41 4.87 -42.21 49.34
C ARG A 41 4.60 -40.69 49.29
N GLN A 42 3.38 -40.34 49.72
CA GLN A 42 2.78 -39.01 49.91
C GLN A 42 3.30 -38.34 51.22
N PRO A 43 2.68 -37.27 51.77
CA PRO A 43 2.69 -35.87 51.34
C PRO A 43 3.18 -34.94 52.48
N ALA A 44 3.59 -33.71 52.16
CA ALA A 44 3.68 -32.65 53.18
C ALA A 44 3.27 -31.31 52.54
N ALA A 45 2.22 -30.73 53.12
CA ALA A 45 1.65 -29.45 52.74
C ALA A 45 2.55 -28.31 53.21
N TYR A 46 2.74 -27.29 52.37
CA TYR A 46 2.85 -25.89 52.79
C TYR A 46 2.44 -24.99 51.63
N GLY A 47 1.53 -24.06 51.91
CA GLY A 47 0.73 -23.35 50.91
C GLY A 47 1.53 -22.44 49.97
N THR A 48 1.15 -22.47 48.69
CA THR A 48 1.48 -21.44 47.72
C THR A 48 0.25 -20.59 47.44
N ARG A 49 0.35 -19.37 47.95
CA ARG A 49 -0.56 -18.24 47.70
C ARG A 49 -0.86 -18.12 46.21
N ALA A 50 -2.14 -17.92 45.91
CA ALA A 50 -2.61 -17.37 44.66
C ALA A 50 -1.88 -16.04 44.38
N HIS A 51 -0.96 -16.04 43.42
CA HIS A 51 -0.56 -14.81 42.75
C HIS A 51 -1.61 -14.51 41.68
N THR A 52 -2.68 -13.86 42.12
CA THR A 52 -3.48 -12.97 41.28
C THR A 52 -2.51 -12.06 40.53
N ALA A 53 -2.44 -12.22 39.22
CA ALA A 53 -1.80 -11.25 38.33
C ALA A 53 -2.53 -9.92 38.54
N ARG A 54 -1.96 -9.07 39.40
CA ARG A 54 -2.40 -7.69 39.57
C ARG A 54 -2.25 -7.03 38.21
N ASN A 55 -3.38 -6.61 37.67
CA ASN A 55 -3.48 -5.58 36.65
C ASN A 55 -2.52 -4.45 37.03
N HIS A 56 -1.36 -4.44 36.37
CA HIS A 56 -0.51 -3.26 36.40
C HIS A 56 -1.30 -2.13 35.75
N ALA A 57 -1.42 -1.06 36.54
CA ALA A 57 -2.10 0.16 36.20
C ALA A 57 -1.82 0.58 34.76
N ALA A 58 -2.90 0.96 34.08
CA ALA A 58 -2.86 1.55 32.76
C ALA A 58 -1.72 2.60 32.69
N PRO A 59 -0.79 2.50 31.73
CA PRO A 59 0.02 3.66 31.42
C PRO A 59 -0.94 4.76 31.00
N SER A 60 -0.77 5.92 31.64
CA SER A 60 -1.30 7.24 31.27
C SER A 60 -1.74 7.27 29.81
N ARG A 61 -3.00 7.70 29.58
CA ARG A 61 -3.58 8.02 28.27
C ARG A 61 -2.51 8.61 27.35
N ALA A 62 -1.93 7.77 26.50
CA ALA A 62 -1.24 8.20 25.30
C ALA A 62 -2.34 8.74 24.40
N ALA A 63 -2.64 10.04 24.56
CA ALA A 63 -3.55 10.73 23.68
C ALA A 63 -2.99 10.58 22.26
N ALA A 64 -3.71 9.82 21.43
CA ALA A 64 -3.68 10.05 20.00
C ALA A 64 -3.85 11.56 19.78
N PRO A 65 -3.20 12.16 18.76
CA PRO A 65 -3.32 13.59 18.51
C PRO A 65 -4.79 13.98 18.56
N SER A 66 -5.11 14.92 19.46
CA SER A 66 -6.47 15.28 19.81
C SER A 66 -7.29 15.63 18.56
N LYS A 67 -8.60 15.36 18.59
CA LYS A 67 -9.57 15.66 17.53
C LYS A 67 -9.73 17.16 17.20
N ALA A 68 -8.88 18.04 17.75
CA ALA A 68 -8.87 19.47 17.49
C ALA A 68 -7.78 19.85 16.48
N SER A 69 -7.84 19.29 15.26
CA SER A 69 -7.21 19.90 14.08
C SER A 69 -8.12 21.05 13.59
N ALA A 70 -8.20 22.10 14.39
CA ALA A 70 -8.53 23.42 13.87
C ALA A 70 -7.37 23.83 12.95
N LEU A 71 -7.65 24.48 11.82
CA LEU A 71 -6.64 24.93 10.85
C LEU A 71 -5.51 25.71 11.56
N ARG A 72 -4.43 25.02 11.91
CA ARG A 72 -3.20 25.64 12.40
C ARG A 72 -2.31 25.89 11.19
N SER A 73 -1.75 27.10 11.10
CA SER A 73 -0.92 27.52 9.98
C SER A 73 0.24 26.56 9.79
N LYS A 74 0.38 26.01 8.58
CA LYS A 74 1.53 25.17 8.22
C LYS A 74 2.82 25.98 8.39
N PRO A 75 3.89 25.39 8.96
CA PRO A 75 5.16 26.09 9.10
C PRO A 75 5.69 26.51 7.73
N THR A 76 6.25 27.71 7.66
CA THR A 76 6.90 28.23 6.45
C THR A 76 8.31 27.62 6.33
N PRO A 77 8.73 27.18 5.15
CA PRO A 77 10.11 26.74 4.92
C PRO A 77 11.13 27.82 5.27
N ALA A 78 12.22 27.44 5.92
CA ALA A 78 13.32 28.34 6.25
C ALA A 78 14.06 28.78 4.97
N PRO A 79 14.46 30.06 4.87
CA PRO A 79 15.12 30.62 3.69
C PRO A 79 16.50 29.99 3.47
N LEU A 80 17.01 30.06 2.23
CA LEU A 80 18.37 29.61 1.91
C LEU A 80 19.40 30.24 2.87
N LEU A 81 20.46 29.49 3.15
CA LEU A 81 21.59 30.04 3.90
C LEU A 81 22.27 31.17 3.10
N PRO A 82 23.00 32.08 3.76
CA PRO A 82 23.88 33.01 3.08
C PRO A 82 24.82 32.30 2.10
N GLN A 83 25.12 32.94 0.95
CA GLN A 83 25.91 32.30 -0.11
C GLN A 83 27.29 31.82 0.37
N HIS A 84 27.95 32.60 1.23
CA HIS A 84 29.26 32.22 1.76
C HIS A 84 29.20 30.92 2.61
N ASP A 85 28.13 30.74 3.39
CA ASP A 85 27.90 29.51 4.16
C ASP A 85 27.61 28.32 3.24
N ILE A 86 26.86 28.56 2.16
CA ILE A 86 26.56 27.55 1.14
C ILE A 86 27.85 27.08 0.47
N ASP A 87 28.70 28.00 0.03
CA ASP A 87 29.93 27.65 -0.69
C ASP A 87 30.92 26.94 0.24
N ALA A 88 31.07 27.39 1.48
CA ALA A 88 31.87 26.71 2.49
C ALA A 88 31.37 25.29 2.76
N ALA A 89 30.05 25.12 2.95
CA ALA A 89 29.46 23.81 3.18
C ALA A 89 29.60 22.88 1.97
N ARG A 90 29.42 23.41 0.75
CA ARG A 90 29.59 22.65 -0.49
C ARG A 90 31.02 22.11 -0.62
N THR A 91 32.03 22.93 -0.31
CA THR A 91 33.44 22.50 -0.34
C THR A 91 33.71 21.37 0.66
N ILE A 92 33.13 21.44 1.87
CA ILE A 92 33.31 20.40 2.90
C ILE A 92 32.63 19.08 2.48
N ILE A 93 31.41 19.16 1.93
CA ILE A 93 30.64 17.96 1.55
C ILE A 93 31.22 17.30 0.30
N GLY A 94 31.67 18.11 -0.66
CA GLY A 94 32.09 17.66 -1.98
C GLY A 94 30.94 17.11 -2.84
N PRO A 95 31.26 16.55 -4.01
CA PRO A 95 30.25 16.01 -4.93
C PRO A 95 29.66 14.69 -4.41
N ILE A 96 28.34 14.53 -4.54
CA ILE A 96 27.62 13.29 -4.23
C ILE A 96 27.13 12.68 -5.54
N GLU A 97 27.41 11.39 -5.78
CA GLU A 97 27.05 10.71 -7.02
C GLU A 97 27.60 11.41 -8.29
N LYS A 98 28.78 12.01 -8.21
CA LYS A 98 29.42 12.81 -9.28
C LYS A 98 28.68 14.11 -9.64
N HIS A 99 27.81 14.60 -8.76
CA HIS A 99 27.08 15.84 -8.97
C HIS A 99 27.27 16.79 -7.79
N ASP A 100 27.37 18.08 -8.10
CA ASP A 100 27.29 19.12 -7.09
C ASP A 100 25.86 19.23 -6.56
N LEU A 101 25.81 19.48 -5.24
CA LEU A 101 24.57 19.74 -4.53
C LEU A 101 24.10 21.17 -4.80
N SER A 102 22.80 21.33 -5.03
CA SER A 102 22.20 22.66 -5.21
C SER A 102 22.20 23.48 -3.92
N ASP A 103 22.02 24.79 -4.01
CA ASP A 103 21.90 25.70 -2.86
C ASP A 103 20.79 25.25 -1.89
N GLU A 104 19.66 24.76 -2.40
CA GLU A 104 18.57 24.18 -1.60
C GLU A 104 19.03 22.95 -0.82
N GLN A 105 19.76 22.04 -1.47
CA GLN A 105 20.27 20.81 -0.86
C GLN A 105 21.32 21.12 0.21
N ILE A 106 22.27 22.02 -0.09
CA ILE A 106 23.27 22.48 0.87
C ILE A 106 22.62 23.19 2.05
N SER A 107 21.69 24.10 1.81
CA SER A 107 20.96 24.81 2.87
C SER A 107 20.16 23.85 3.75
N ALA A 108 19.61 22.78 3.17
CA ALA A 108 18.93 21.73 3.93
C ALA A 108 19.89 20.93 4.82
N ILE A 109 21.12 20.68 4.36
CA ILE A 109 22.15 19.91 5.06
C ILE A 109 22.82 20.74 6.16
N ALA A 110 23.45 21.86 5.79
CA ALA A 110 24.23 22.69 6.70
C ALA A 110 23.34 23.48 7.66
N GLY A 111 22.13 23.83 7.22
CA GLY A 111 21.13 24.57 8.00
C GLY A 111 20.12 23.66 8.72
N ALA A 112 20.44 22.37 8.89
CA ALA A 112 19.63 21.43 9.64
C ALA A 112 19.62 21.79 11.14
N GLY A 113 18.42 21.85 11.72
CA GLY A 113 18.22 21.98 13.17
C GLY A 113 18.10 20.61 13.86
N HIS A 114 17.77 20.62 15.15
CA HIS A 114 17.60 19.39 15.94
C HIS A 114 16.45 18.52 15.45
N ASN A 115 15.34 19.14 15.04
CA ASN A 115 14.25 18.52 14.31
C ASN A 115 14.21 19.12 12.91
N THR A 116 14.56 18.34 11.88
CA THR A 116 14.54 18.82 10.49
C THR A 116 13.63 17.97 9.63
N LEU A 117 12.71 18.63 8.92
CA LEU A 117 11.96 18.03 7.83
C LEU A 117 12.36 18.71 6.52
N VAL A 118 12.84 17.92 5.57
CA VAL A 118 13.10 18.33 4.19
C VAL A 118 11.93 17.87 3.31
N LEU A 119 11.05 18.81 2.95
CA LEU A 119 9.98 18.58 2.00
C LEU A 119 10.52 18.66 0.58
N ALA A 120 10.42 17.55 -0.15
CA ALA A 120 11.15 17.40 -1.39
C ALA A 120 10.26 16.82 -2.48
N GLY A 121 10.10 17.56 -3.58
CA GLY A 121 9.31 17.10 -4.72
C GLY A 121 9.82 15.83 -5.40
N ALA A 122 9.07 15.35 -6.39
CA ALA A 122 9.51 14.26 -7.24
C ALA A 122 10.75 14.67 -8.05
N GLY A 123 11.87 13.97 -7.86
CA GLY A 123 13.09 14.16 -8.66
C GLY A 123 14.01 15.29 -8.18
N THR A 124 13.86 15.78 -6.95
CA THR A 124 14.67 16.86 -6.37
C THR A 124 15.89 16.38 -5.58
N GLY A 125 16.16 15.06 -5.57
CA GLY A 125 17.35 14.48 -4.94
C GLY A 125 17.24 14.19 -3.43
N LYS A 126 16.05 13.81 -2.94
CA LYS A 126 15.79 13.38 -1.54
C LYS A 126 16.91 12.54 -0.94
N THR A 127 17.17 11.46 -1.64
CA THR A 127 18.12 10.41 -1.31
C THR A 127 19.57 10.93 -1.30
N THR A 128 19.90 11.81 -2.24
CA THR A 128 21.20 12.49 -2.33
C THR A 128 21.42 13.43 -1.13
N VAL A 129 20.37 14.08 -0.63
CA VAL A 129 20.45 14.93 0.57
C VAL A 129 20.76 14.14 1.84
N ILE A 130 20.20 12.93 2.00
CA ILE A 130 20.55 12.06 3.14
C ILE A 130 22.03 11.69 3.10
N ALA A 131 22.54 11.24 1.95
CA ALA A 131 23.96 10.92 1.81
C ALA A 131 24.86 12.15 2.04
N GLY A 132 24.46 13.32 1.53
CA GLY A 132 25.16 14.60 1.75
C GLY A 132 25.15 15.03 3.23
N TYR A 133 24.06 14.81 3.97
CA TYR A 133 24.00 15.11 5.40
C TYR A 133 24.93 14.19 6.20
N VAL A 134 25.00 12.90 5.87
CA VAL A 134 25.99 12.00 6.48
C VAL A 134 27.42 12.44 6.17
N ALA A 135 27.72 12.79 4.92
CA ALA A 135 29.03 13.30 4.53
C ALA A 135 29.41 14.57 5.32
N TRP A 136 28.48 15.51 5.45
CA TRP A 136 28.64 16.71 6.27
C TRP A 136 28.95 16.39 7.74
N LEU A 137 28.18 15.50 8.37
CA LEU A 137 28.36 15.14 9.78
C LEU A 137 29.73 14.50 10.05
N LEU A 138 30.20 13.64 9.14
CA LEU A 138 31.50 12.99 9.26
C LEU A 138 32.66 13.96 8.98
N ALA A 139 32.56 14.75 7.90
CA ALA A 139 33.61 15.68 7.50
C ALA A 139 33.81 16.84 8.51
N THR A 140 32.74 17.26 9.19
CA THR A 140 32.80 18.28 10.24
C THR A 140 33.14 17.73 11.63
N GLY A 141 33.33 16.41 11.77
CA GLY A 141 33.62 15.76 13.06
C GLY A 141 32.46 15.78 14.06
N LYS A 142 31.25 16.14 13.65
CA LYS A 142 30.06 16.18 14.51
C LYS A 142 29.57 14.79 14.92
N ALA A 143 29.84 13.78 14.12
CA ALA A 143 29.44 12.40 14.37
C ALA A 143 30.54 11.40 13.96
N ARG A 144 30.58 10.27 14.65
CA ARG A 144 31.24 9.05 14.14
C ARG A 144 30.22 8.19 13.38
N PRO A 145 30.65 7.25 12.52
CA PRO A 145 29.71 6.38 11.80
C PRO A 145 28.69 5.68 12.69
N ASP A 146 29.10 5.17 13.86
CA ASP A 146 28.22 4.48 14.82
C ASP A 146 27.26 5.41 15.58
N ASP A 147 27.48 6.73 15.52
CA ASP A 147 26.56 7.71 16.09
C ASP A 147 25.33 7.95 15.17
N ILE A 148 25.32 7.41 13.94
CA ILE A 148 24.34 7.69 12.89
C ILE A 148 23.52 6.43 12.54
N LEU A 149 22.20 6.56 12.59
CA LEU A 149 21.24 5.58 12.08
C LEU A 149 20.52 6.15 10.86
N VAL A 150 20.49 5.41 9.75
CA VAL A 150 19.70 5.74 8.55
C VAL A 150 18.58 4.71 8.37
N LEU A 151 17.34 5.18 8.27
CA LEU A 151 16.16 4.34 8.12
C LEU A 151 15.51 4.53 6.75
N SER A 152 15.18 3.40 6.13
CA SER A 152 14.39 3.35 4.89
C SER A 152 13.25 2.32 4.98
N PHE A 153 12.41 2.26 3.96
CA PHE A 153 11.21 1.40 3.94
C PHE A 153 11.41 0.09 3.18
N THR A 154 12.39 0.02 2.27
CA THR A 154 12.70 -1.18 1.50
C THR A 154 14.16 -1.56 1.66
N ARG A 155 14.47 -2.87 1.58
CA ARG A 155 15.86 -3.36 1.64
C ARG A 155 16.70 -2.73 0.53
N LYS A 156 16.18 -2.73 -0.70
CA LYS A 156 16.82 -2.09 -1.85
C LYS A 156 17.18 -0.63 -1.58
N SER A 157 16.26 0.16 -1.03
CA SER A 157 16.53 1.56 -0.68
C SER A 157 17.60 1.70 0.40
N ALA A 158 17.59 0.85 1.44
CA ALA A 158 18.63 0.85 2.48
C ALA A 158 20.01 0.43 1.95
N ASP A 159 20.05 -0.58 1.07
CA ASP A 159 21.28 -1.07 0.43
C ASP A 159 21.85 0.00 -0.50
N ASP A 160 21.00 0.62 -1.32
CA ASP A 160 21.37 1.75 -2.18
C ASP A 160 21.93 2.90 -1.31
N MET A 161 21.34 3.17 -0.13
CA MET A 161 21.83 4.22 0.79
C MET A 161 23.17 3.90 1.41
N SER A 162 23.36 2.66 1.84
CA SER A 162 24.65 2.18 2.32
C SER A 162 25.73 2.37 1.25
N ALA A 163 25.43 1.97 0.01
CA ALA A 163 26.36 2.10 -1.10
C ALA A 163 26.70 3.57 -1.41
N ARG A 164 25.71 4.45 -1.46
CA ARG A 164 25.93 5.89 -1.72
C ARG A 164 26.73 6.57 -0.62
N ILE A 165 26.42 6.31 0.65
CA ILE A 165 27.15 6.86 1.79
C ILE A 165 28.60 6.37 1.75
N ARG A 166 28.82 5.08 1.52
CA ARG A 166 30.17 4.51 1.43
C ARG A 166 30.96 5.11 0.26
N GLN A 167 30.33 5.30 -0.89
CA GLN A 167 30.97 5.95 -2.04
C GLN A 167 31.33 7.41 -1.75
N ALA A 168 30.46 8.16 -1.07
CA ALA A 168 30.66 9.58 -0.78
C ALA A 168 31.68 9.83 0.35
N THR A 169 31.74 8.94 1.35
CA THR A 169 32.46 9.21 2.61
C THR A 169 33.59 8.23 2.91
N GLY A 170 33.70 7.13 2.16
CA GLY A 170 34.58 6.00 2.49
C GLY A 170 34.16 5.21 3.74
N SER A 171 33.18 5.68 4.50
CA SER A 171 32.75 5.11 5.78
C SER A 171 31.52 4.21 5.60
N THR A 172 31.39 3.20 6.47
CA THR A 172 30.19 2.37 6.55
C THR A 172 29.30 2.90 7.67
N VAL A 173 28.10 3.35 7.31
CA VAL A 173 27.07 3.81 8.27
C VAL A 173 25.93 2.81 8.27
N HIS A 174 25.30 2.63 9.43
CA HIS A 174 24.19 1.71 9.59
C HIS A 174 22.93 2.25 8.89
N ALA A 175 22.69 1.82 7.64
CA ALA A 175 21.42 2.02 6.96
C ALA A 175 20.61 0.72 6.94
N SER A 176 19.36 0.78 7.39
CA SER A 176 18.51 -0.41 7.49
C SER A 176 17.05 -0.08 7.27
N THR A 177 16.22 -1.12 7.14
CA THR A 177 14.77 -0.94 7.18
C THR A 177 14.28 -0.92 8.63
N PHE A 178 13.13 -0.31 8.89
CA PHE A 178 12.47 -0.37 10.21
C PHE A 178 12.33 -1.81 10.74
N HIS A 179 12.00 -2.77 9.87
CA HIS A 179 11.87 -4.17 10.27
C HIS A 179 13.22 -4.83 10.53
N SER A 180 14.25 -4.50 9.73
CA SER A 180 15.62 -4.98 9.96
C SER A 180 16.15 -4.49 11.32
N LEU A 181 15.99 -3.19 11.60
CA LEU A 181 16.33 -2.62 12.91
C LEU A 181 15.51 -3.28 14.02
N GLY A 182 14.20 -3.45 13.81
CA GLY A 182 13.34 -4.10 14.80
C GLY A 182 13.79 -5.53 15.13
N LEU A 183 14.17 -6.31 14.13
CA LEU A 183 14.71 -7.66 14.31
C LEU A 183 16.06 -7.65 15.03
N GLU A 184 16.95 -6.71 14.70
CA GLU A 184 18.23 -6.52 15.38
C GLU A 184 18.05 -6.22 16.86
N ILE A 185 17.17 -5.27 17.19
CA ILE A 185 16.83 -4.90 18.56
C ILE A 185 16.24 -6.09 19.31
N CYS A 186 15.28 -6.81 18.71
CA CYS A 186 14.73 -8.02 19.31
C CYS A 186 15.83 -9.05 19.58
N THR A 187 16.74 -9.23 18.61
CA THR A 187 17.88 -10.15 18.70
C THR A 187 18.84 -9.82 19.83
N ALA A 188 19.11 -8.53 20.03
CA ALA A 188 19.98 -8.02 21.09
C ALA A 188 19.30 -7.97 22.47
N SER A 189 17.98 -8.14 22.53
CA SER A 189 17.18 -8.13 23.76
C SER A 189 17.01 -9.53 24.36
N ARG A 190 16.27 -9.62 25.47
CA ARG A 190 15.89 -10.89 26.11
C ARG A 190 15.05 -11.81 25.22
N LEU A 191 14.49 -11.31 24.11
CA LEU A 191 13.77 -12.11 23.13
C LEU A 191 14.70 -13.13 22.40
N GLY A 192 16.02 -12.92 22.43
CA GLY A 192 16.97 -13.78 21.74
C GLY A 192 16.78 -13.71 20.22
N LYS A 193 17.17 -14.75 19.47
CA LYS A 193 17.04 -14.81 18.00
C LYS A 193 15.71 -15.46 17.58
N PRO A 194 14.56 -14.74 17.49
CA PRO A 194 13.31 -15.33 17.06
C PRO A 194 13.38 -15.69 15.57
N MET A 195 12.72 -16.79 15.20
CA MET A 195 12.51 -17.11 13.79
C MET A 195 11.47 -16.15 13.19
N VAL A 196 11.76 -15.61 12.01
CA VAL A 196 10.83 -14.72 11.31
C VAL A 196 9.78 -15.55 10.58
N LEU A 197 8.51 -15.36 10.92
CA LEU A 197 7.40 -15.97 10.20
C LEU A 197 7.16 -15.22 8.87
N THR A 198 7.45 -15.88 7.75
CA THR A 198 7.18 -15.32 6.42
C THR A 198 5.71 -15.43 6.04
N ASP A 199 5.29 -14.61 5.08
CA ASP A 199 3.93 -14.63 4.53
C ASP A 199 3.54 -16.00 3.95
N ALA A 200 4.48 -16.71 3.32
CA ALA A 200 4.25 -18.01 2.72
C ALA A 200 4.11 -19.12 3.78
N GLU A 201 4.91 -19.05 4.84
CA GLU A 201 4.80 -19.96 5.99
C GLU A 201 3.51 -19.72 6.77
N ALA A 202 3.15 -18.45 7.01
CA ALA A 202 1.89 -18.10 7.64
C ALA A 202 0.70 -18.63 6.82
N GLU A 203 0.73 -18.49 5.50
CA GLU A 203 -0.31 -19.03 4.62
C GLU A 203 -0.45 -20.55 4.77
N ARG A 204 0.68 -21.27 4.61
CA ARG A 204 0.71 -22.74 4.60
C ARG A 204 0.41 -23.37 5.97
N ASN A 205 0.96 -22.80 7.03
CA ASN A 205 0.97 -23.43 8.35
C ASN A 205 -0.15 -22.91 9.27
N ILE A 206 -0.70 -21.72 8.97
CA ILE A 206 -1.70 -21.07 9.84
C ILE A 206 -2.99 -20.82 9.08
N PHE A 207 -2.98 -19.93 8.07
CA PHE A 207 -4.20 -19.45 7.43
C PHE A 207 -4.95 -20.59 6.76
N GLN A 208 -4.32 -21.32 5.85
CA GLN A 208 -4.98 -22.40 5.11
C GLN A 208 -5.53 -23.50 6.04
N PRO A 209 -4.78 -24.03 7.04
CA PRO A 209 -5.33 -25.00 7.99
C PRO A 209 -6.43 -24.43 8.90
N ALA A 210 -6.27 -23.22 9.42
CA ALA A 210 -7.24 -22.61 10.33
C ALA A 210 -8.55 -22.24 9.60
N PHE A 211 -8.45 -21.68 8.40
CA PHE A 211 -9.61 -21.45 7.52
C PHE A 211 -10.32 -22.75 7.18
N GLY A 212 -9.58 -23.79 6.81
CA GLY A 212 -10.16 -25.09 6.51
C GLY A 212 -10.94 -25.67 7.69
N ARG A 213 -10.45 -25.50 8.93
CA ARG A 213 -11.18 -25.90 10.15
C ARG A 213 -12.42 -25.03 10.39
N MET A 214 -12.26 -23.71 10.35
CA MET A 214 -13.34 -22.73 10.53
C MET A 214 -14.51 -22.98 9.57
N LEU A 215 -14.22 -23.30 8.31
CA LEU A 215 -15.27 -23.59 7.32
C LEU A 215 -16.02 -24.90 7.61
N ARG A 216 -15.48 -25.83 8.40
CA ARG A 216 -16.14 -27.11 8.74
C ARG A 216 -17.03 -27.03 9.99
N GLU A 217 -16.92 -25.96 10.78
CA GLU A 217 -17.70 -25.72 12.01
C GLU A 217 -19.15 -25.30 11.68
N PRO A 218 -20.17 -26.13 11.97
CA PRO A 218 -21.57 -25.84 11.63
C PRO A 218 -22.10 -24.54 12.25
N GLU A 219 -21.66 -24.21 13.47
CA GLU A 219 -21.99 -22.98 14.20
C GLU A 219 -21.57 -21.70 13.48
N ARG A 220 -20.64 -21.78 12.51
CA ARG A 220 -20.13 -20.64 11.74
C ARG A 220 -20.93 -20.38 10.46
N TYR A 221 -21.77 -21.31 10.03
CA TYR A 221 -22.46 -21.21 8.75
C TYR A 221 -23.43 -20.01 8.64
N PRO A 222 -24.18 -19.62 9.70
CA PRO A 222 -25.01 -18.42 9.64
C PRO A 222 -24.22 -17.14 9.31
N ALA A 223 -23.02 -16.99 9.88
CA ALA A 223 -22.14 -15.85 9.61
C ALA A 223 -21.59 -15.89 8.17
N LEU A 224 -21.18 -17.07 7.69
CA LEU A 224 -20.74 -17.23 6.29
C LEU A 224 -21.84 -16.85 5.30
N LEU A 225 -23.07 -17.32 5.53
CA LEU A 225 -24.23 -16.98 4.70
C LEU A 225 -24.54 -15.48 4.69
N ALA A 226 -24.45 -14.83 5.85
CA ALA A 226 -24.73 -13.41 5.98
C ALA A 226 -23.70 -12.52 5.25
N LEU A 227 -22.48 -13.02 5.06
CA LEU A 227 -21.40 -12.31 4.36
C LEU A 227 -21.37 -12.53 2.85
N LEU A 228 -22.12 -13.52 2.34
CA LEU A 228 -22.15 -13.82 0.91
C LEU A 228 -22.72 -12.65 0.08
N PRO A 229 -22.13 -12.35 -1.09
CA PRO A 229 -22.74 -11.48 -2.09
C PRO A 229 -24.14 -11.94 -2.49
N ASP A 230 -25.02 -11.00 -2.83
CA ASP A 230 -26.43 -11.29 -3.19
C ASP A 230 -26.56 -12.30 -4.33
N TYR A 231 -25.74 -12.16 -5.38
CA TYR A 231 -25.78 -13.09 -6.51
C TYR A 231 -25.44 -14.53 -6.09
N LEU A 232 -24.49 -14.72 -5.17
CA LEU A 232 -24.20 -16.03 -4.61
C LEU A 232 -25.36 -16.49 -3.72
N ARG A 233 -25.90 -15.62 -2.86
CA ARG A 233 -27.07 -15.98 -2.02
C ARG A 233 -28.25 -16.45 -2.86
N SER A 234 -28.55 -15.78 -3.96
CA SER A 234 -29.62 -16.19 -4.91
C SER A 234 -29.31 -17.54 -5.53
N ARG A 235 -28.10 -17.75 -6.05
CA ARG A 235 -27.70 -19.05 -6.64
C ARG A 235 -27.72 -20.19 -5.63
N ILE A 236 -27.30 -19.95 -4.39
CA ILE A 236 -27.37 -20.96 -3.31
C ILE A 236 -28.83 -21.30 -2.99
N ARG A 237 -29.72 -20.31 -2.98
CA ARG A 237 -31.16 -20.54 -2.76
C ARG A 237 -31.78 -21.32 -3.92
N GLU A 238 -31.44 -20.99 -5.15
CA GLU A 238 -31.87 -21.71 -6.36
C GLU A 238 -31.37 -23.16 -6.33
N ALA A 239 -30.09 -23.38 -6.06
CA ALA A 239 -29.51 -24.72 -5.93
C ALA A 239 -30.17 -25.52 -4.80
N ALA A 240 -30.51 -24.87 -3.67
CA ALA A 240 -31.22 -25.52 -2.58
C ALA A 240 -32.68 -25.87 -2.93
N GLN A 241 -33.36 -25.06 -3.75
CA GLN A 241 -34.69 -25.35 -4.28
C GLN A 241 -34.63 -26.50 -5.30
N GLN A 242 -33.67 -26.47 -6.23
CA GLN A 242 -33.43 -27.52 -7.21
C GLN A 242 -33.06 -28.84 -6.54
N SER A 243 -32.22 -28.81 -5.51
CA SER A 243 -31.85 -30.01 -4.73
C SER A 243 -33.05 -30.61 -4.00
N ARG A 244 -34.00 -29.79 -3.52
CA ARG A 244 -35.27 -30.28 -2.95
C ARG A 244 -36.17 -30.92 -4.00
N GLN A 245 -36.18 -30.40 -5.22
CA GLN A 245 -36.94 -30.96 -6.35
C GLN A 245 -36.27 -32.22 -6.94
N GLN A 246 -34.94 -32.27 -7.01
CA GLN A 246 -34.15 -33.37 -7.57
C GLN A 246 -33.92 -34.52 -6.58
N ALA A 247 -34.12 -34.32 -5.28
CA ALA A 247 -34.18 -35.41 -4.30
C ALA A 247 -35.30 -36.44 -4.61
N GLN A 248 -36.23 -36.12 -5.52
CA GLN A 248 -37.21 -37.06 -6.09
C GLN A 248 -36.72 -37.82 -7.33
N GLN A 249 -35.62 -37.42 -7.98
CA GLN A 249 -35.14 -38.00 -9.25
C GLN A 249 -33.61 -38.15 -9.24
N ALA A 250 -33.12 -39.19 -8.58
CA ALA A 250 -31.69 -39.47 -8.43
C ALA A 250 -31.06 -39.94 -9.75
N ARG A 251 -30.27 -39.08 -10.44
CA ARG A 251 -29.20 -39.54 -11.38
C ARG A 251 -28.21 -38.49 -11.94
N HIS A 252 -28.20 -37.22 -11.52
CA HIS A 252 -27.30 -36.19 -12.11
C HIS A 252 -26.28 -35.53 -11.15
N SER A 253 -26.03 -36.12 -9.97
CA SER A 253 -25.43 -35.47 -8.80
C SER A 253 -23.96 -34.98 -8.90
N GLN A 254 -23.14 -35.44 -9.86
CA GLN A 254 -21.68 -35.23 -9.78
C GLN A 254 -21.18 -34.03 -10.61
N TYR A 255 -21.84 -33.68 -11.72
CA TYR A 255 -21.44 -32.57 -12.61
C TYR A 255 -21.86 -31.20 -12.05
N THR A 256 -23.04 -31.10 -11.43
CA THR A 256 -23.54 -29.88 -10.76
C THR A 256 -22.65 -29.46 -9.59
N ARG A 257 -22.17 -30.44 -8.81
CA ARG A 257 -21.30 -30.18 -7.64
C ARG A 257 -19.97 -29.53 -8.01
N ALA A 258 -19.33 -29.97 -9.09
CA ALA A 258 -18.03 -29.44 -9.52
C ALA A 258 -18.15 -27.96 -9.98
N GLN A 259 -19.22 -27.65 -10.70
CA GLN A 259 -19.52 -26.30 -11.19
C GLN A 259 -19.87 -25.35 -10.03
N GLU A 260 -20.65 -25.82 -9.05
CA GLU A 260 -21.01 -25.09 -7.84
C GLU A 260 -19.83 -24.77 -6.91
N THR A 261 -18.89 -25.70 -6.72
CA THR A 261 -17.63 -25.44 -5.98
C THR A 261 -16.70 -24.47 -6.70
N ALA A 262 -16.74 -24.42 -8.04
CA ALA A 262 -15.97 -23.44 -8.81
C ALA A 262 -16.50 -22.00 -8.59
N ASP A 263 -17.79 -21.85 -8.30
CA ASP A 263 -18.45 -20.55 -8.11
C ASP A 263 -18.23 -19.93 -6.73
N THR A 264 -18.05 -20.74 -5.68
CA THR A 264 -17.82 -20.27 -4.30
C THR A 264 -16.35 -20.04 -3.98
N LYS A 265 -15.43 -20.73 -4.68
CA LYS A 265 -13.99 -20.59 -4.48
C LYS A 265 -13.49 -19.13 -4.53
N PRO A 266 -13.88 -18.27 -5.48
CA PRO A 266 -13.46 -16.86 -5.49
C PRO A 266 -13.90 -16.08 -4.24
N PHE A 267 -15.06 -16.41 -3.66
CA PHE A 267 -15.52 -15.81 -2.41
C PHE A 267 -14.68 -16.26 -1.22
N ILE A 268 -14.39 -17.56 -1.13
CA ILE A 268 -13.55 -18.12 -0.06
C ILE A 268 -12.13 -17.58 -0.14
N ASP A 269 -11.54 -17.53 -1.33
CA ASP A 269 -10.20 -16.95 -1.55
C ASP A 269 -10.18 -15.48 -1.13
N LYS A 270 -11.23 -14.73 -1.47
CA LYS A 270 -11.39 -13.33 -1.04
C LYS A 270 -11.53 -13.21 0.47
N LEU A 271 -12.34 -14.05 1.12
CA LEU A 271 -12.53 -14.05 2.57
C LEU A 271 -11.22 -14.37 3.31
N SER A 272 -10.48 -15.38 2.84
CA SER A 272 -9.14 -15.74 3.36
C SER A 272 -8.17 -14.56 3.22
N ALA A 273 -8.11 -13.94 2.05
CA ALA A 273 -7.28 -12.75 1.82
C ALA A 273 -7.67 -11.59 2.76
N THR A 274 -8.97 -11.32 2.92
CA THR A 274 -9.48 -10.30 3.86
C THR A 274 -9.06 -10.59 5.29
N ALA A 275 -9.16 -11.84 5.73
CA ALA A 275 -8.76 -12.24 7.08
C ALA A 275 -7.28 -12.06 7.34
N LYS A 276 -6.44 -12.47 6.39
CA LYS A 276 -5.00 -12.19 6.44
C LYS A 276 -4.74 -10.70 6.59
N THR A 277 -5.37 -9.86 5.76
CA THR A 277 -5.21 -8.40 5.86
C THR A 277 -5.70 -7.85 7.20
N VAL A 278 -6.85 -8.28 7.72
CA VAL A 278 -7.37 -7.85 9.02
C VAL A 278 -6.39 -8.23 10.14
N ILE A 279 -5.90 -9.47 10.16
CA ILE A 279 -4.96 -9.94 11.18
C ILE A 279 -3.63 -9.16 11.10
N THR A 280 -3.08 -8.94 9.91
CA THR A 280 -1.89 -8.08 9.73
C THR A 280 -2.14 -6.65 10.24
N HIS A 281 -3.29 -6.07 9.89
CA HIS A 281 -3.95 -4.91 10.52
C HIS A 281 -3.83 -4.85 12.04
N MET A 282 -4.46 -5.82 12.68
CA MET A 282 -4.54 -5.93 14.13
C MET A 282 -3.14 -6.00 14.75
N ARG A 283 -2.29 -6.87 14.20
CA ARG A 283 -0.91 -7.05 14.66
C ARG A 283 -0.10 -5.77 14.57
N ALA A 284 -0.17 -5.05 13.44
CA ALA A 284 0.54 -3.80 13.26
C ALA A 284 0.11 -2.73 14.28
N GLN A 285 -1.19 -2.65 14.59
CA GLN A 285 -1.72 -1.69 15.58
C GLN A 285 -1.59 -2.15 17.04
N ASN A 286 -1.02 -3.34 17.28
CA ASN A 286 -0.98 -4.01 18.57
C ASN A 286 -2.38 -4.18 19.22
N LEU A 287 -3.35 -4.62 18.41
CA LEU A 287 -4.72 -4.90 18.84
C LEU A 287 -4.97 -6.41 18.89
N ASP A 288 -5.63 -6.85 19.95
CA ASP A 288 -6.25 -8.17 20.00
C ASP A 288 -7.67 -8.13 19.43
N ILE A 289 -8.29 -9.31 19.32
CA ILE A 289 -9.63 -9.40 18.73
C ILE A 289 -10.70 -8.72 19.58
N GLU A 290 -10.56 -8.71 20.90
CA GLU A 290 -11.49 -8.04 21.81
C GLU A 290 -11.38 -6.51 21.69
N ALA A 291 -10.18 -5.98 21.50
CA ALA A 291 -9.96 -4.58 21.21
C ALA A 291 -10.58 -4.19 19.86
N LEU A 292 -10.47 -5.05 18.84
CA LEU A 292 -11.13 -4.80 17.56
C LEU A 292 -12.67 -4.90 17.66
N ARG A 293 -13.22 -5.79 18.50
CA ARG A 293 -14.65 -5.82 18.82
C ARG A 293 -15.10 -4.51 19.45
N ARG A 294 -14.40 -4.02 20.48
CA ARG A 294 -14.70 -2.72 21.11
C ARG A 294 -14.63 -1.56 20.10
N LEU A 295 -13.61 -1.58 19.23
CA LEU A 295 -13.47 -0.57 18.17
C LEU A 295 -14.63 -0.61 17.18
N ASN A 296 -15.12 -1.80 16.84
CA ASN A 296 -16.28 -1.99 16.00
C ASN A 296 -17.55 -1.44 16.64
N GLU A 297 -17.77 -1.65 17.94
CA GLU A 297 -18.95 -1.07 18.62
C GLU A 297 -18.89 0.46 18.66
N GLN A 298 -17.68 1.05 18.78
CA GLN A 298 -17.51 2.50 18.84
C GLN A 298 -17.56 3.19 17.48
N ARG A 299 -17.04 2.55 16.43
CA ARG A 299 -16.76 3.19 15.13
C ARG A 299 -17.30 2.42 13.91
N GLY A 300 -17.94 1.26 14.11
CA GLY A 300 -18.43 0.41 13.02
C GLY A 300 -19.62 0.98 12.26
N GLY A 301 -20.38 1.91 12.87
CA GLY A 301 -21.51 2.60 12.24
C GLY A 301 -22.55 1.63 11.67
N LYS A 302 -22.98 1.85 10.42
CA LYS A 302 -23.93 0.96 9.72
C LYS A 302 -23.41 -0.46 9.47
N HIS A 303 -22.11 -0.69 9.63
CA HIS A 303 -21.46 -1.99 9.40
C HIS A 303 -21.25 -2.80 10.68
N THR A 304 -21.61 -2.26 11.86
CA THR A 304 -21.35 -2.89 13.17
C THR A 304 -21.82 -4.34 13.24
N GLY A 305 -23.05 -4.63 12.80
CA GLY A 305 -23.60 -6.00 12.80
C GLY A 305 -22.87 -6.95 11.85
N ARG A 306 -22.59 -6.51 10.61
CA ARG A 306 -21.81 -7.29 9.62
C ARG A 306 -20.40 -7.59 10.15
N ASN A 307 -19.75 -6.58 10.73
CA ASN A 307 -18.41 -6.69 11.27
C ASN A 307 -18.35 -7.67 12.45
N ARG A 308 -19.39 -7.72 13.30
CA ARG A 308 -19.47 -8.72 14.39
C ARG A 308 -19.45 -10.14 13.83
N MET A 309 -20.25 -10.41 12.80
CA MET A 309 -20.26 -11.71 12.12
C MET A 309 -18.91 -12.06 11.51
N LEU A 310 -18.24 -11.09 10.87
CA LEU A 310 -16.89 -11.30 10.34
C LEU A 310 -15.90 -11.59 11.47
N LEU A 311 -15.90 -10.81 12.55
CA LEU A 311 -15.03 -11.03 13.71
C LEU A 311 -15.22 -12.40 14.35
N ASP A 312 -16.46 -12.88 14.42
CA ASP A 312 -16.76 -14.23 14.93
C ASP A 312 -16.13 -15.32 14.06
N LEU A 313 -16.12 -15.14 12.74
CA LEU A 313 -15.40 -16.04 11.82
C LEU A 313 -13.88 -15.93 11.99
N LEU A 314 -13.35 -14.72 12.17
CA LEU A 314 -11.92 -14.48 12.25
C LEU A 314 -11.29 -14.93 13.58
N ASP A 315 -12.05 -15.01 14.67
CA ASP A 315 -11.56 -15.39 16.01
C ASP A 315 -10.75 -16.69 16.05
N PRO A 316 -11.26 -17.85 15.58
CA PRO A 316 -10.49 -19.09 15.58
C PRO A 316 -9.21 -18.99 14.72
N VAL A 317 -9.24 -18.24 13.63
CA VAL A 317 -8.07 -18.02 12.77
C VAL A 317 -7.02 -17.16 13.47
N TYR A 318 -7.44 -16.06 14.11
CA TYR A 318 -6.56 -15.19 14.87
C TYR A 318 -5.92 -15.93 16.07
N ARG A 319 -6.70 -16.73 16.81
CA ARG A 319 -6.17 -17.53 17.92
C ARG A 319 -5.17 -18.59 17.46
N ALA A 320 -5.41 -19.22 16.31
CA ALA A 320 -4.46 -20.14 15.70
C ALA A 320 -3.16 -19.41 15.31
N TYR A 321 -3.27 -18.21 14.74
CA TYR A 321 -2.13 -17.36 14.40
C TYR A 321 -1.28 -16.99 15.62
N MET A 322 -1.92 -16.49 16.68
CA MET A 322 -1.23 -16.13 17.92
C MET A 322 -0.62 -17.33 18.64
N SER A 323 -1.31 -18.48 18.64
CA SER A 323 -0.76 -19.72 19.22
C SER A 323 0.44 -20.20 18.44
N TYR A 324 0.41 -20.17 17.12
CA TYR A 324 1.55 -20.57 16.28
C TYR A 324 2.79 -19.73 16.59
N LEU A 325 2.66 -18.40 16.67
CA LEU A 325 3.77 -17.50 17.01
C LEU A 325 4.40 -17.86 18.36
N ARG A 326 3.56 -18.08 19.39
CA ARG A 326 4.01 -18.45 20.73
C ARG A 326 4.70 -19.82 20.75
N ASP A 327 4.02 -20.84 20.22
CA ASP A 327 4.43 -22.24 20.34
C ASP A 327 5.73 -22.52 19.56
N HIS A 328 5.98 -21.78 18.47
CA HIS A 328 7.19 -21.88 17.66
C HIS A 328 8.22 -20.79 17.97
N ARG A 329 7.99 -19.93 18.98
CA ARG A 329 8.86 -18.79 19.34
C ARG A 329 9.24 -17.93 18.13
N CYS A 330 8.26 -17.68 17.26
CA CYS A 330 8.43 -16.92 16.04
C CYS A 330 7.96 -15.48 16.22
N ILE A 331 8.45 -14.59 15.35
CA ILE A 331 8.02 -13.21 15.26
C ILE A 331 7.53 -12.91 13.85
N ASP A 332 6.40 -12.21 13.73
CA ASP A 332 5.90 -11.68 12.47
C ASP A 332 6.48 -10.29 12.20
N PHE A 333 6.29 -9.74 10.99
CA PHE A 333 6.79 -8.41 10.65
C PHE A 333 6.29 -7.32 11.60
N ALA A 334 5.01 -7.38 12.00
CA ALA A 334 4.46 -6.46 13.00
C ALA A 334 5.11 -6.64 14.39
N GLY A 335 5.39 -7.89 14.77
CA GLY A 335 6.11 -8.26 15.96
C GLY A 335 7.51 -7.64 16.03
N MET A 336 8.25 -7.57 14.91
CA MET A 336 9.59 -6.96 14.90
C MET A 336 9.57 -5.50 15.38
N ILE A 337 8.54 -4.74 15.01
CA ILE A 337 8.42 -3.33 15.39
C ILE A 337 7.93 -3.19 16.83
N THR A 338 6.89 -3.94 17.19
CA THR A 338 6.26 -3.88 18.52
C THR A 338 7.21 -4.44 19.60
N GLY A 339 7.78 -5.62 19.37
CA GLY A 339 8.77 -6.24 20.26
C GLY A 339 10.02 -5.38 20.45
N ALA A 340 10.52 -4.74 19.39
CA ALA A 340 11.63 -3.80 19.51
C ALA A 340 11.28 -2.57 20.34
N THR A 341 10.08 -2.01 20.13
CA THR A 341 9.57 -0.88 20.92
C THR A 341 9.50 -1.25 22.41
N ASP A 342 9.02 -2.46 22.72
CA ASP A 342 8.91 -2.96 24.09
C ASP A 342 10.30 -3.23 24.70
N ALA A 343 11.25 -3.75 23.93
CA ALA A 343 12.63 -3.96 24.36
C ALA A 343 13.35 -2.65 24.70
N ILE A 344 13.13 -1.57 23.92
CA ILE A 344 13.69 -0.25 24.22
C ILE A 344 13.09 0.31 25.52
N ARG A 345 11.76 0.24 25.66
CA ARG A 345 11.02 0.79 26.80
C ARG A 345 11.31 0.08 28.13
N SER A 346 11.49 -1.24 28.07
CA SER A 346 11.88 -2.06 29.23
C SER A 346 13.35 -1.88 29.62
N GLY A 347 14.17 -1.29 28.75
CA GLY A 347 15.61 -1.14 28.94
C GLY A 347 16.44 -2.38 28.56
N ASP A 348 15.80 -3.40 27.98
CA ASP A 348 16.46 -4.62 27.48
C ASP A 348 17.33 -4.35 26.24
N TYR A 349 17.14 -3.21 25.58
CA TYR A 349 18.01 -2.70 24.53
C TYR A 349 18.34 -1.22 24.77
N ARG A 350 19.59 -0.81 24.52
CA ARG A 350 20.02 0.60 24.56
C ARG A 350 20.78 0.98 23.29
N HIS A 351 20.56 2.19 22.81
CA HIS A 351 21.26 2.71 21.62
C HIS A 351 22.26 3.82 21.93
N GLY A 352 23.24 3.97 21.02
CA GLY A 352 24.25 5.02 21.04
C GLY A 352 23.96 6.21 20.11
N TYR A 353 22.92 6.13 19.27
CA TYR A 353 22.67 7.10 18.20
C TYR A 353 22.55 8.55 18.71
N LYS A 354 23.22 9.46 18.01
CA LYS A 354 23.09 10.92 18.15
C LYS A 354 22.33 11.53 16.98
N TYR A 355 22.28 10.84 15.84
CA TYR A 355 21.60 11.27 14.63
C TYR A 355 20.75 10.12 14.08
N VAL A 356 19.47 10.40 13.80
CA VAL A 356 18.57 9.46 13.12
C VAL A 356 18.04 10.13 11.86
N LEU A 357 18.32 9.53 10.71
CA LEU A 357 17.93 10.01 9.40
C LEU A 357 16.84 9.09 8.86
N ILE A 358 15.73 9.65 8.36
CA ILE A 358 14.61 8.85 7.82
C ILE A 358 14.31 9.31 6.39
N ASP A 359 14.48 8.39 5.43
CA ASP A 359 14.07 8.58 4.04
C ASP A 359 12.58 8.26 3.85
N GLU A 360 11.96 8.85 2.83
CA GLU A 360 10.54 8.63 2.47
C GLU A 360 9.57 8.78 3.67
N TYR A 361 9.80 9.80 4.51
CA TYR A 361 9.08 10.00 5.78
C TYR A 361 7.55 10.05 5.64
N GLN A 362 7.02 10.40 4.46
CA GLN A 362 5.57 10.35 4.20
C GLN A 362 4.96 8.93 4.26
N ASP A 363 5.79 7.88 4.24
CA ASP A 363 5.37 6.48 4.32
C ASP A 363 5.40 5.96 5.78
N MET A 364 5.69 6.83 6.75
CA MET A 364 5.64 6.53 8.17
C MET A 364 4.26 6.03 8.60
N SER A 365 4.25 5.08 9.53
CA SER A 365 3.04 4.55 10.17
C SER A 365 3.13 4.77 11.68
N LEU A 366 2.00 4.73 12.37
CA LEU A 366 1.97 4.90 13.82
C LEU A 366 2.89 3.94 14.59
N PRO A 367 3.00 2.63 14.24
CA PRO A 367 3.95 1.72 14.88
C PRO A 367 5.41 2.10 14.67
N ARG A 368 5.78 2.54 13.46
CA ARG A 368 7.16 2.99 13.16
C ARG A 368 7.49 4.29 13.90
N TYR A 369 6.54 5.22 13.97
CA TYR A 369 6.67 6.42 14.80
C TYR A 369 6.91 6.05 16.26
N ARG A 370 6.14 5.12 16.84
CA ARG A 370 6.32 4.67 18.22
C ARG A 370 7.70 4.07 18.47
N LEU A 371 8.25 3.32 17.51
CA LEU A 371 9.60 2.78 17.60
C LEU A 371 10.65 3.91 17.66
N VAL A 372 10.60 4.86 16.72
CA VAL A 372 11.55 6.00 16.69
C VAL A 372 11.41 6.87 17.94
N ARG A 373 10.17 7.11 18.37
CA ARG A 373 9.88 7.84 19.61
C ARG A 373 10.45 7.12 20.83
N ALA A 374 10.30 5.81 20.94
CA ALA A 374 10.84 5.05 22.07
C ALA A 374 12.37 5.14 22.14
N LEU A 375 13.08 5.10 21.01
CA LEU A 375 14.52 5.39 20.96
C LEU A 375 14.78 6.80 21.51
N ARG A 376 14.06 7.80 20.99
CA ARG A 376 14.29 9.20 21.36
C ARG A 376 13.97 9.52 22.83
N GLU A 377 12.93 8.90 23.38
CA GLU A 377 12.57 8.99 24.80
C GLU A 377 13.63 8.34 25.70
N GLN A 378 14.28 7.27 25.24
CA GLN A 378 15.38 6.62 25.97
C GLN A 378 16.65 7.49 25.95
N ARG A 379 17.01 8.03 24.79
CA ARG A 379 18.11 8.97 24.62
C ARG A 379 17.83 9.86 23.41
N ASP A 380 17.80 11.17 23.65
CA ASP A 380 17.51 12.13 22.59
C ASP A 380 18.61 12.14 21.50
N PHE A 381 18.19 12.44 20.28
CA PHE A 381 19.03 12.52 19.08
C PHE A 381 18.48 13.60 18.13
N SER A 382 19.33 14.11 17.25
CA SER A 382 18.89 14.97 16.15
C SER A 382 18.18 14.14 15.08
N LEU A 383 16.98 14.55 14.71
CA LEU A 383 16.12 13.86 13.75
C LEU A 383 16.10 14.62 12.42
N PHE A 384 16.54 13.96 11.35
CA PHE A 384 16.58 14.53 10.00
C PHE A 384 15.74 13.67 9.04
N CYS A 385 14.58 14.19 8.66
CA CYS A 385 13.61 13.46 7.85
C CYS A 385 13.49 14.07 6.47
N VAL A 386 13.43 13.23 5.44
CA VAL A 386 13.18 13.65 4.06
C VAL A 386 11.90 13.00 3.57
N GLY A 387 11.02 13.75 2.93
CA GLY A 387 9.74 13.20 2.45
C GLY A 387 9.01 14.07 1.44
N ASP A 388 7.96 13.50 0.87
CA ASP A 388 7.07 14.15 -0.09
C ASP A 388 5.62 13.76 0.16
N ASP A 389 4.85 14.64 0.80
CA ASP A 389 3.43 14.44 1.07
C ASP A 389 2.60 14.23 -0.22
N TRP A 390 3.06 14.74 -1.38
CA TRP A 390 2.40 14.47 -2.67
C TRP A 390 2.59 13.02 -3.16
N GLN A 391 3.51 12.25 -2.56
CA GLN A 391 3.78 10.84 -2.91
C GLN A 391 3.40 9.85 -1.80
N SER A 392 2.63 10.27 -0.79
CA SER A 392 2.09 9.37 0.24
C SER A 392 0.92 8.57 -0.34
N ILE A 393 1.14 7.28 -0.63
CA ILE A 393 0.19 6.39 -1.34
C ILE A 393 0.05 5.00 -0.70
N TYR A 394 0.51 4.85 0.55
CA TYR A 394 0.57 3.58 1.26
C TYR A 394 -0.36 3.53 2.47
N ARG A 395 -1.47 4.30 2.48
CA ARG A 395 -2.44 4.23 3.59
C ARG A 395 -3.01 2.84 3.73
N PHE A 396 -3.23 2.12 2.63
CA PHE A 396 -3.66 0.72 2.65
C PHE A 396 -2.69 -0.22 3.37
N ALA A 397 -1.42 0.18 3.57
CA ALA A 397 -0.41 -0.55 4.35
C ALA A 397 -0.23 0.02 5.77
N GLY A 398 -1.03 1.03 6.15
CA GLY A 398 -1.02 1.66 7.46
C GLY A 398 -0.20 2.95 7.57
N SER A 399 0.34 3.48 6.46
CA SER A 399 1.01 4.78 6.46
C SER A 399 0.03 5.91 6.76
N ASP A 400 0.46 6.88 7.58
CA ASP A 400 -0.37 7.99 8.04
C ASP A 400 0.24 9.32 7.58
N ILE A 401 -0.35 9.94 6.56
CA ILE A 401 0.14 11.21 6.00
C ILE A 401 0.16 12.33 7.06
N ARG A 402 -0.65 12.25 8.11
CA ARG A 402 -0.66 13.28 9.16
C ARG A 402 0.69 13.36 9.88
N LEU A 403 1.47 12.29 9.91
CA LEU A 403 2.80 12.30 10.52
C LEU A 403 3.76 13.27 9.81
N ILE A 404 3.67 13.40 8.48
CA ILE A 404 4.47 14.37 7.73
C ILE A 404 3.82 15.77 7.74
N LEU A 405 2.48 15.84 7.65
CA LEU A 405 1.77 17.13 7.66
C LEU A 405 1.93 17.87 8.99
N ASP A 406 1.88 17.14 10.11
CA ASP A 406 1.97 17.67 11.46
C ASP A 406 3.35 17.47 12.10
N PHE A 407 4.41 17.30 11.31
CA PHE A 407 5.76 16.95 11.79
C PHE A 407 6.24 17.81 12.96
N ALA A 408 6.03 19.12 12.89
CA ALA A 408 6.43 20.06 13.94
C ALA A 408 5.70 19.80 15.28
N ASN A 409 4.44 19.38 15.24
CA ASN A 409 3.69 18.99 16.44
C ASN A 409 4.09 17.61 16.93
N VAL A 410 4.38 16.69 16.01
CA VAL A 410 4.74 15.29 16.32
C VAL A 410 6.07 15.19 17.07
N TRP A 411 7.02 16.08 16.76
CA TRP A 411 8.38 16.07 17.33
C TRP A 411 8.74 17.32 18.13
N GLY A 412 7.82 18.27 18.29
CA GLY A 412 8.06 19.57 18.93
C GLY A 412 8.47 19.49 20.40
N ASP A 413 8.09 18.40 21.10
CA ASP A 413 8.45 18.18 22.51
C ASP A 413 9.99 18.10 22.73
N TRP A 414 10.76 17.80 21.68
CA TRP A 414 12.23 17.73 21.73
C TRP A 414 12.91 19.01 21.21
N GLY A 415 12.15 20.06 20.88
CA GLY A 415 12.69 21.35 20.46
C GLY A 415 12.17 21.84 19.10
N PRO A 416 12.66 23.01 18.64
CA PRO A 416 12.15 23.67 17.45
C PRO A 416 12.35 22.84 16.19
N THR A 417 11.40 22.93 15.27
CA THR A 417 11.43 22.25 13.97
C THR A 417 11.85 23.20 12.87
N THR A 418 12.86 22.79 12.09
CA THR A 418 13.28 23.44 10.85
C THR A 418 12.64 22.74 9.67
N LEU A 419 11.84 23.47 8.89
CA LEU A 419 11.32 23.01 7.61
C LEU A 419 12.21 23.52 6.48
N ARG A 420 12.61 22.66 5.55
CA ARG A 420 13.38 23.00 4.34
C ARG A 420 12.67 22.45 3.12
N GLU A 421 12.80 23.12 1.98
CA GLU A 421 12.21 22.66 0.72
C GLU A 421 13.26 22.39 -0.34
N LEU A 422 13.04 21.32 -1.11
CA LEU A 422 13.74 21.05 -2.35
C LEU A 422 12.73 21.15 -3.49
N THR A 423 12.88 22.17 -4.33
CA THR A 423 11.92 22.51 -5.38
C THR A 423 12.46 22.29 -6.79
N VAL A 424 13.78 22.29 -6.96
CA VAL A 424 14.42 22.09 -8.27
C VAL A 424 14.45 20.61 -8.64
N THR A 425 13.66 20.22 -9.64
CA THR A 425 13.63 18.86 -10.18
C THR A 425 14.45 18.73 -11.46
N ARG A 426 15.24 17.65 -11.53
CA ARG A 426 15.99 17.27 -12.72
C ARG A 426 15.27 16.18 -13.54
N ARG A 427 14.08 15.77 -13.09
CA ARG A 427 13.41 14.57 -13.63
C ARG A 427 12.53 14.88 -14.85
N PHE A 428 11.75 15.95 -14.80
CA PHE A 428 10.77 16.28 -15.83
C PHE A 428 10.66 17.80 -16.04
N GLY A 429 10.14 18.20 -17.19
CA GLY A 429 10.10 19.60 -17.59
C GLY A 429 8.83 20.35 -17.20
N PRO A 430 8.75 21.64 -17.57
CA PRO A 430 7.78 22.60 -17.03
C PRO A 430 6.31 22.22 -17.24
N SER A 431 5.89 21.77 -18.43
CA SER A 431 4.47 21.47 -18.67
C SER A 431 3.94 20.35 -17.76
N LEU A 432 4.78 19.36 -17.46
CA LEU A 432 4.42 18.28 -16.53
C LEU A 432 4.43 18.74 -15.08
N ILE A 433 5.38 19.60 -14.69
CA ILE A 433 5.38 20.26 -13.37
C ILE A 433 4.05 20.98 -13.16
N ASP A 434 3.67 21.84 -14.10
CA ASP A 434 2.47 22.65 -13.97
C ASP A 434 1.22 21.77 -13.94
N ALA A 435 1.14 20.75 -14.80
CA ALA A 435 -0.01 19.84 -14.87
C ALA A 435 -0.19 19.02 -13.63
N SER A 436 0.89 18.39 -13.17
CA SER A 436 0.85 17.53 -12.00
C SER A 436 0.66 18.36 -10.73
N GLY A 437 1.29 19.53 -10.64
CA GLY A 437 1.19 20.48 -9.53
C GLY A 437 -0.22 21.06 -9.37
N GLU A 438 -0.82 21.57 -10.44
CA GLU A 438 -2.20 22.08 -10.40
C GLU A 438 -3.21 20.96 -10.05
N PHE A 439 -3.02 19.77 -10.63
CA PHE A 439 -3.89 18.63 -10.37
C PHE A 439 -3.83 18.16 -8.91
N ILE A 440 -2.63 18.05 -8.32
CA ILE A 440 -2.45 17.60 -6.93
C ILE A 440 -2.87 18.68 -5.93
N MET A 441 -2.61 19.96 -6.21
CA MET A 441 -2.91 21.09 -5.32
C MET A 441 -4.39 21.45 -5.21
N ARG A 442 -5.28 20.76 -5.94
CA ARG A 442 -6.70 20.74 -5.58
C ARG A 442 -6.91 20.20 -4.16
N ASP A 443 -5.99 19.37 -3.66
CA ASP A 443 -5.90 19.06 -2.24
C ASP A 443 -5.14 20.16 -1.50
N THR A 444 -5.87 21.10 -0.90
CA THR A 444 -5.28 22.20 -0.12
C THR A 444 -4.76 21.75 1.25
N SER A 445 -5.04 20.50 1.65
CA SER A 445 -4.49 19.92 2.89
C SER A 445 -3.01 19.55 2.77
N LEU A 446 -2.46 19.45 1.55
CA LEU A 446 -1.04 19.17 1.27
C LEU A 446 -0.14 20.41 1.37
N TYR A 447 1.15 20.24 1.60
CA TYR A 447 2.12 21.33 1.51
C TYR A 447 2.23 21.82 0.07
N ARG A 448 2.09 23.14 -0.11
CA ARG A 448 2.23 23.78 -1.41
C ARG A 448 3.71 23.89 -1.76
N LYS A 449 4.14 23.16 -2.79
CA LYS A 449 5.50 23.20 -3.34
C LYS A 449 5.48 23.88 -4.70
N GLN A 450 6.44 24.77 -4.97
CA GLN A 450 6.62 25.38 -6.28
C GLN A 450 7.77 24.72 -7.01
N LEU A 451 7.51 23.54 -7.61
CA LEU A 451 8.56 22.82 -8.32
C LEU A 451 9.04 23.61 -9.54
N ARG A 452 10.35 23.51 -9.84
CA ARG A 452 10.99 24.17 -10.99
C ARG A 452 11.85 23.16 -11.72
N SER A 453 11.88 23.23 -13.04
CA SER A 453 12.77 22.39 -13.85
C SER A 453 14.10 23.11 -14.08
N THR A 454 15.17 22.34 -14.23
CA THR A 454 16.43 22.85 -14.81
C THR A 454 16.36 22.96 -16.32
N ALA A 455 15.32 22.41 -16.97
CA ALA A 455 15.10 22.54 -18.41
C ALA A 455 14.59 23.94 -18.77
N THR A 456 15.18 24.56 -19.78
CA THR A 456 14.94 25.96 -20.17
C THR A 456 13.92 26.14 -21.31
N THR A 457 13.38 25.05 -21.87
CA THR A 457 12.48 25.10 -23.03
C THR A 457 11.06 24.70 -22.70
N THR A 458 10.09 25.34 -23.37
CA THR A 458 8.70 24.88 -23.41
C THR A 458 8.64 23.45 -23.96
N ASP A 459 8.08 22.53 -23.18
CA ASP A 459 8.04 21.11 -23.52
C ASP A 459 6.62 20.62 -23.84
N HIS A 460 6.54 19.51 -24.59
CA HIS A 460 5.30 18.82 -24.92
C HIS A 460 5.22 17.48 -24.19
N SER A 461 5.39 17.51 -22.86
CA SER A 461 5.57 16.32 -22.04
C SER A 461 4.29 15.58 -21.67
N LEU A 462 3.13 16.07 -22.12
CA LEU A 462 1.82 15.45 -21.91
C LEU A 462 1.13 15.23 -23.26
N LYS A 463 0.41 14.11 -23.40
CA LYS A 463 -0.52 13.89 -24.53
C LYS A 463 -1.60 12.89 -24.14
N VAL A 464 -2.82 13.12 -24.58
CA VAL A 464 -3.90 12.14 -24.47
C VAL A 464 -4.01 11.36 -25.79
N LEU A 465 -4.20 10.06 -25.67
CA LEU A 465 -4.35 9.13 -26.78
C LEU A 465 -5.54 8.21 -26.52
N GLY A 466 -6.26 7.84 -27.57
CA GLY A 466 -7.36 6.89 -27.44
C GLY A 466 -8.47 7.16 -28.45
N GLY A 467 -9.64 6.66 -28.13
CA GLY A 467 -10.83 6.70 -28.98
C GLY A 467 -11.92 5.80 -28.43
N HIS A 468 -12.92 5.52 -29.26
CA HIS A 468 -14.09 4.73 -28.88
C HIS A 468 -13.72 3.25 -28.76
N GLY A 469 -13.84 2.70 -27.54
CA GLY A 469 -13.57 1.31 -27.24
C GLY A 469 -12.10 0.90 -27.18
N THR A 470 -11.88 -0.33 -26.69
CA THR A 470 -10.54 -0.88 -26.41
C THR A 470 -9.63 -0.98 -27.65
N GLN A 471 -10.18 -1.27 -28.84
CA GLN A 471 -9.38 -1.40 -30.06
C GLN A 471 -8.74 -0.07 -30.46
N ALA A 472 -9.49 1.04 -30.41
CA ALA A 472 -8.95 2.37 -30.72
C ALA A 472 -7.83 2.78 -29.75
N VAL A 473 -7.95 2.41 -28.47
CA VAL A 473 -6.90 2.62 -27.46
C VAL A 473 -5.64 1.81 -27.79
N TYR A 474 -5.79 0.54 -28.19
CA TYR A 474 -4.68 -0.31 -28.63
C TYR A 474 -4.00 0.25 -29.89
N ASP A 475 -4.76 0.63 -30.90
CA ASP A 475 -4.23 1.17 -32.15
C ASP A 475 -3.44 2.47 -31.90
N ALA A 476 -3.97 3.33 -31.02
CA ALA A 476 -3.29 4.56 -30.61
C ALA A 476 -1.98 4.29 -29.85
N LEU A 477 -1.95 3.27 -28.97
CA LEU A 477 -0.74 2.82 -28.29
C LEU A 477 0.32 2.36 -29.30
N VAL A 478 -0.03 1.42 -30.19
CA VAL A 478 0.88 0.87 -31.19
C VAL A 478 1.41 1.97 -32.12
N LYS A 479 0.52 2.83 -32.63
CA LYS A 479 0.92 3.98 -33.46
C LYS A 479 1.92 4.88 -32.73
N GLN A 480 1.69 5.15 -31.45
CA GLN A 480 2.59 6.01 -30.68
C GLN A 480 3.94 5.33 -30.40
N LEU A 481 3.97 4.03 -30.10
CA LEU A 481 5.21 3.27 -29.93
C LEU A 481 6.06 3.27 -31.21
N ARG A 482 5.42 3.09 -32.38
CA ARG A 482 6.07 3.26 -33.70
C ARG A 482 6.64 4.67 -33.90
N ALA A 483 5.99 5.69 -33.35
CA ALA A 483 6.45 7.08 -33.47
C ALA A 483 7.54 7.49 -32.45
N LEU A 484 7.82 6.68 -31.42
CA LEU A 484 8.88 6.99 -30.46
C LEU A 484 10.25 7.02 -31.14
N ARG A 485 11.00 8.09 -30.88
CA ARG A 485 12.34 8.36 -31.43
C ARG A 485 13.43 8.03 -30.39
N GLY A 486 14.66 7.82 -30.87
CA GLY A 486 15.83 7.50 -30.05
C GLY A 486 16.35 6.08 -30.28
N LYS A 487 17.63 5.84 -29.94
CA LYS A 487 18.30 4.55 -30.21
C LYS A 487 17.72 3.38 -29.42
N ALA A 488 17.32 3.60 -28.16
CA ALA A 488 16.74 2.59 -27.27
C ALA A 488 15.76 3.25 -26.28
N PRO A 489 14.55 3.64 -26.71
CA PRO A 489 13.59 4.28 -25.82
C PRO A 489 13.16 3.33 -24.71
N SER A 490 13.01 3.88 -23.50
CA SER A 490 12.51 3.13 -22.33
C SER A 490 11.07 3.52 -22.00
N VAL A 491 10.19 2.52 -21.88
CA VAL A 491 8.74 2.69 -21.80
C VAL A 491 8.19 1.98 -20.57
N LEU A 492 7.30 2.66 -19.85
CA LEU A 492 6.51 2.09 -18.77
C LEU A 492 5.03 2.08 -19.16
N LEU A 493 4.39 0.92 -19.16
CA LEU A 493 2.95 0.79 -19.20
C LEU A 493 2.44 0.70 -17.76
N LEU A 494 1.63 1.68 -17.33
CA LEU A 494 1.12 1.75 -15.97
C LEU A 494 -0.36 1.41 -15.91
N GLY A 495 -0.69 0.43 -15.08
CA GLY A 495 -2.07 0.14 -14.65
C GLY A 495 -2.33 0.56 -13.21
N ARG A 496 -3.60 0.69 -12.82
CA ARG A 496 -4.02 0.75 -11.42
C ARG A 496 -3.99 -0.63 -10.77
N TYR A 497 -4.34 -1.66 -11.55
CA TYR A 497 -4.36 -3.07 -11.19
C TYR A 497 -3.59 -3.92 -12.22
N ASN A 498 -3.12 -5.11 -11.82
CA ASN A 498 -2.46 -6.04 -12.75
C ASN A 498 -3.37 -6.44 -13.92
N SER A 499 -4.70 -6.38 -13.74
CA SER A 499 -5.67 -6.70 -14.79
C SER A 499 -5.72 -5.67 -15.92
N ASP A 500 -5.15 -4.48 -15.75
CA ASP A 500 -5.30 -3.38 -16.72
C ASP A 500 -4.47 -3.60 -17.99
N ILE A 501 -3.55 -4.58 -18.00
CA ILE A 501 -2.86 -5.02 -19.21
C ILE A 501 -3.72 -5.95 -20.07
N MET A 502 -4.76 -6.57 -19.50
CA MET A 502 -5.55 -7.59 -20.19
C MET A 502 -6.29 -7.08 -21.43
N PRO A 503 -6.87 -5.86 -21.46
CA PRO A 503 -7.45 -5.30 -22.68
C PRO A 503 -6.43 -5.22 -23.84
N ILE A 504 -5.19 -4.81 -23.54
CA ILE A 504 -4.10 -4.75 -24.52
C ILE A 504 -3.71 -6.15 -25.00
N LYS A 505 -3.56 -7.13 -24.09
CA LYS A 505 -3.27 -8.53 -24.46
C LYS A 505 -4.35 -9.13 -25.37
N ARG A 506 -5.61 -8.85 -25.09
CA ARG A 506 -6.74 -9.34 -25.89
C ARG A 506 -6.77 -8.70 -27.28
N ALA A 507 -6.60 -7.38 -27.36
CA ALA A 507 -6.54 -6.67 -28.65
C ALA A 507 -5.34 -7.13 -29.49
N ASP A 508 -4.19 -7.40 -28.86
CA ASP A 508 -3.00 -7.89 -29.58
C ASP A 508 -3.15 -9.32 -30.11
N SER A 509 -4.11 -10.12 -29.61
CA SER A 509 -4.22 -11.55 -29.95
C SER A 509 -4.40 -11.80 -31.45
N ALA A 510 -4.96 -10.83 -32.19
CA ALA A 510 -5.13 -10.90 -33.64
C ALA A 510 -3.87 -10.49 -34.43
N HIS A 511 -2.94 -9.75 -33.83
CA HIS A 511 -1.78 -9.16 -34.51
C HIS A 511 -0.44 -9.77 -34.09
N GLY A 512 -0.32 -10.21 -32.83
CA GLY A 512 0.88 -10.80 -32.27
C GLY A 512 2.10 -9.85 -32.24
N LEU A 513 1.88 -8.54 -32.07
CA LEU A 513 2.95 -7.54 -32.07
C LEU A 513 3.74 -7.54 -30.76
N PHE A 514 3.14 -8.00 -29.66
CA PHE A 514 3.76 -8.03 -28.35
C PHE A 514 4.02 -9.46 -27.90
N ARG A 515 5.16 -9.66 -27.22
CA ARG A 515 5.40 -10.81 -26.36
C ARG A 515 5.44 -10.34 -24.92
N PHE A 516 4.55 -10.88 -24.08
CA PHE A 516 4.45 -10.55 -22.67
C PHE A 516 5.14 -11.62 -21.85
N ASN A 517 6.08 -11.24 -20.99
CA ASN A 517 6.77 -12.14 -20.08
C ASN A 517 6.15 -12.08 -18.66
N ASP A 518 6.40 -13.11 -17.86
CA ASP A 518 5.82 -13.23 -16.52
C ASP A 518 6.39 -12.22 -15.51
N ASP A 519 7.60 -11.72 -15.75
CA ASP A 519 8.26 -10.69 -14.95
C ASP A 519 7.71 -9.27 -15.22
N GLY A 520 6.77 -9.13 -16.17
CA GLY A 520 6.18 -7.85 -16.57
C GLY A 520 6.91 -7.16 -17.73
N THR A 521 8.03 -7.70 -18.20
CA THR A 521 8.70 -7.20 -19.41
C THR A 521 7.89 -7.52 -20.66
N ILE A 522 7.93 -6.61 -21.64
CA ILE A 522 7.17 -6.71 -22.89
C ILE A 522 8.11 -6.46 -24.06
N VAL A 523 8.13 -7.38 -25.01
CA VAL A 523 8.88 -7.20 -26.27
C VAL A 523 7.92 -6.74 -27.35
N PHE A 524 8.16 -5.57 -27.93
CA PHE A 524 7.45 -5.09 -29.11
C PHE A 524 8.24 -5.50 -30.36
N ARG A 525 7.69 -6.43 -31.15
CA ARG A 525 8.42 -7.13 -32.22
C ARG A 525 8.96 -6.20 -33.31
N GLU A 526 8.26 -5.11 -33.59
CA GLU A 526 8.69 -4.13 -34.61
C GLU A 526 9.88 -3.27 -34.16
N LYS A 527 10.13 -3.17 -32.84
CA LYS A 527 11.27 -2.43 -32.28
C LYS A 527 11.88 -3.16 -31.08
N PRO A 528 12.62 -4.27 -31.29
CA PRO A 528 13.17 -5.07 -30.19
C PRO A 528 14.16 -4.32 -29.27
N GLY A 529 14.81 -3.27 -29.78
CA GLY A 529 15.70 -2.41 -28.98
C GLY A 529 14.98 -1.46 -28.00
N MET A 530 13.65 -1.39 -28.06
CA MET A 530 12.83 -0.63 -27.10
C MET A 530 12.59 -1.48 -25.85
N THR A 531 12.87 -0.91 -24.68
CA THR A 531 12.55 -1.58 -23.41
C THR A 531 11.15 -1.19 -22.97
N ILE A 532 10.26 -2.17 -22.79
CA ILE A 532 8.89 -1.96 -22.32
C ILE A 532 8.63 -2.84 -21.11
N GLU A 533 8.03 -2.27 -20.08
CA GLU A 533 7.67 -2.97 -18.86
C GLU A 533 6.26 -2.56 -18.42
N PHE A 534 5.46 -3.51 -17.96
CA PHE A 534 4.17 -3.26 -17.34
C PHE A 534 4.24 -3.46 -15.82
N MET A 535 3.67 -2.51 -15.09
CA MET A 535 3.44 -2.66 -13.65
C MET A 535 2.31 -1.76 -13.16
N THR A 536 1.87 -1.99 -11.92
CA THR A 536 0.92 -1.09 -11.26
C THR A 536 1.61 0.23 -10.84
N VAL A 537 0.86 1.34 -10.76
CA VAL A 537 1.38 2.63 -10.28
C VAL A 537 2.04 2.52 -8.89
N HIS A 538 1.49 1.74 -7.96
CA HIS A 538 2.10 1.54 -6.64
C HIS A 538 3.52 0.97 -6.73
N LYS A 539 3.70 -0.08 -7.53
CA LYS A 539 5.00 -0.74 -7.76
C LYS A 539 6.01 0.17 -8.49
N SER A 540 5.55 1.19 -9.21
CA SER A 540 6.44 2.09 -9.95
C SER A 540 6.99 3.25 -9.12
N LYS A 541 6.54 3.42 -7.86
CA LYS A 541 7.10 4.45 -6.97
C LYS A 541 8.62 4.26 -6.83
N GLY A 542 9.36 5.35 -6.96
CA GLY A 542 10.83 5.36 -7.00
C GLY A 542 11.45 5.03 -8.36
N LEU A 543 10.72 4.39 -9.28
CA LEU A 543 11.19 4.09 -10.63
C LEU A 543 10.92 5.24 -11.60
N GLN A 544 11.54 5.17 -12.78
CA GLN A 544 11.35 6.13 -13.88
C GLN A 544 11.72 5.53 -15.24
N ARG A 545 11.07 6.02 -16.30
CA ARG A 545 11.33 5.69 -17.71
C ARG A 545 11.23 6.95 -18.57
N ASP A 546 11.76 6.89 -19.79
CA ASP A 546 11.67 8.02 -20.72
C ASP A 546 10.20 8.34 -21.06
N TYR A 547 9.42 7.30 -21.37
CA TYR A 547 8.02 7.39 -21.75
C TYR A 547 7.13 6.59 -20.80
N VAL A 548 5.97 7.13 -20.46
CA VAL A 548 4.96 6.47 -19.63
C VAL A 548 3.63 6.46 -20.36
N PHE A 549 2.95 5.32 -20.41
CA PHE A 549 1.59 5.18 -20.89
C PHE A 549 0.70 4.75 -19.73
N LEU A 550 -0.25 5.59 -19.35
CA LEU A 550 -1.19 5.30 -18.26
C LEU A 550 -2.45 4.64 -18.83
N LEU A 551 -2.57 3.33 -18.63
CA LEU A 551 -3.62 2.48 -19.20
C LEU A 551 -4.97 2.61 -18.47
N CYS A 552 -4.94 3.02 -17.21
CA CYS A 552 -6.10 3.00 -16.31
C CYS A 552 -6.90 4.32 -16.32
N CYS A 553 -6.82 5.14 -17.38
CA CYS A 553 -7.53 6.43 -17.44
C CYS A 553 -9.03 6.27 -17.75
N THR A 554 -9.68 5.26 -17.17
CA THR A 554 -11.08 4.90 -17.38
C THR A 554 -11.88 5.14 -16.10
N GLY A 555 -13.19 5.36 -16.26
CA GLY A 555 -14.14 5.44 -15.15
C GLY A 555 -14.58 4.06 -14.65
N GLY A 556 -15.30 4.02 -13.53
CA GLY A 556 -15.81 2.79 -12.90
C GLY A 556 -14.96 2.25 -11.75
N MET A 557 -15.30 1.04 -11.28
CA MET A 557 -14.76 0.49 -10.02
C MET A 557 -13.24 0.35 -10.00
N LYS A 558 -12.66 -0.16 -11.09
CA LYS A 558 -11.22 -0.40 -11.24
C LYS A 558 -10.47 0.74 -11.95
N GLY A 559 -11.20 1.81 -12.28
CA GLY A 559 -10.66 2.96 -12.97
C GLY A 559 -9.76 3.81 -12.09
N PHE A 560 -9.45 5.00 -12.57
CA PHE A 560 -8.66 5.98 -11.84
C PHE A 560 -9.51 7.25 -11.65
N PRO A 561 -10.00 7.59 -10.44
CA PRO A 561 -9.77 6.92 -9.16
C PRO A 561 -10.53 5.60 -9.05
N SER A 562 -9.98 4.67 -8.27
CA SER A 562 -10.65 3.42 -7.91
C SER A 562 -11.83 3.69 -6.98
N THR A 563 -13.02 3.20 -7.34
CA THR A 563 -14.24 3.32 -6.54
C THR A 563 -14.64 2.01 -5.86
N ILE A 564 -13.75 1.01 -5.84
CA ILE A 564 -13.94 -0.21 -5.04
C ILE A 564 -13.99 0.16 -3.56
N PRO A 565 -15.11 -0.11 -2.86
CA PRO A 565 -15.21 0.17 -1.44
C PRO A 565 -14.24 -0.75 -0.66
N PRO A 566 -13.46 -0.23 0.29
CA PRO A 566 -12.64 -1.06 1.16
C PRO A 566 -13.54 -1.92 2.07
N GLU A 567 -13.03 -3.05 2.55
CA GLU A 567 -13.76 -3.83 3.57
C GLU A 567 -13.92 -2.97 4.84
N PRO A 568 -15.16 -2.76 5.34
CA PRO A 568 -15.42 -1.89 6.48
C PRO A 568 -14.57 -2.16 7.72
N LEU A 569 -14.30 -3.43 8.03
CA LEU A 569 -13.49 -3.81 9.19
C LEU A 569 -12.02 -3.38 9.05
N ILE A 570 -11.44 -3.46 7.83
CA ILE A 570 -10.11 -2.93 7.55
C ILE A 570 -10.09 -1.40 7.72
N GLY A 571 -11.17 -0.72 7.32
CA GLY A 571 -11.32 0.72 7.49
C GLY A 571 -11.18 1.20 8.95
N LEU A 572 -11.50 0.36 9.94
CA LEU A 572 -11.31 0.67 11.37
C LEU A 572 -9.83 0.62 11.80
N LEU A 573 -9.02 -0.19 11.13
CA LEU A 573 -7.62 -0.46 11.45
C LEU A 573 -6.64 0.49 10.72
N LEU A 574 -7.09 1.13 9.65
CA LEU A 574 -6.31 2.10 8.88
C LEU A 574 -6.38 3.50 9.50
N PRO A 575 -5.39 4.36 9.22
CA PRO A 575 -5.47 5.78 9.52
C PRO A 575 -6.74 6.42 8.96
N GLU A 576 -7.18 7.51 9.57
CA GLU A 576 -8.36 8.25 9.11
C GLU A 576 -8.17 8.68 7.65
N ALA A 577 -9.21 8.51 6.84
CA ALA A 577 -9.19 8.97 5.47
C ALA A 577 -9.20 10.51 5.44
N GLU A 578 -8.51 11.08 4.45
CA GLU A 578 -8.46 12.52 4.28
C GLU A 578 -9.85 13.07 3.90
N ARG A 579 -10.10 14.34 4.24
CA ARG A 579 -11.40 14.99 3.96
C ARG A 579 -11.65 15.17 2.46
N MET A 580 -10.59 15.35 1.67
CA MET A 580 -10.73 15.50 0.23
C MET A 580 -11.15 14.16 -0.39
N PRO A 581 -12.21 14.14 -1.22
CA PRO A 581 -12.58 12.95 -1.98
C PRO A 581 -11.41 12.46 -2.84
N ASP A 582 -11.19 11.16 -2.83
CA ASP A 582 -10.17 10.48 -3.64
C ASP A 582 -8.74 11.01 -3.41
N ALA A 583 -8.41 11.56 -2.23
CA ALA A 583 -7.11 12.18 -1.93
C ALA A 583 -5.90 11.27 -2.17
N GLU A 584 -5.95 10.02 -1.70
CA GLU A 584 -4.90 9.02 -1.98
C GLU A 584 -4.80 8.69 -3.48
N GLU A 585 -5.94 8.50 -4.16
CA GLU A 585 -5.94 8.24 -5.60
C GLU A 585 -5.38 9.45 -6.37
N ARG A 586 -5.64 10.69 -5.95
CA ARG A 586 -5.04 11.90 -6.53
C ARG A 586 -3.51 11.91 -6.41
N ARG A 587 -2.97 11.59 -5.23
CA ARG A 587 -1.51 11.40 -5.02
C ARG A 587 -0.96 10.25 -5.86
N LEU A 588 -1.71 9.17 -5.99
CA LEU A 588 -1.35 8.05 -6.86
C LEU A 588 -1.30 8.48 -8.34
N PHE A 589 -2.19 9.34 -8.80
CA PHE A 589 -2.16 9.88 -10.17
C PHE A 589 -0.93 10.75 -10.38
N TYR A 590 -0.62 11.61 -9.41
CA TYR A 590 0.59 12.42 -9.38
C TYR A 590 1.85 11.53 -9.46
N VAL A 591 1.90 10.43 -8.69
CA VAL A 591 2.98 9.45 -8.78
C VAL A 591 3.09 8.89 -10.19
N ALA A 592 1.97 8.48 -10.82
CA ALA A 592 1.95 7.96 -12.18
C ALA A 592 2.51 8.96 -13.21
N MET A 593 2.05 10.21 -13.15
CA MET A 593 2.51 11.31 -14.02
C MET A 593 4.02 11.53 -13.88
N THR A 594 4.54 11.51 -12.65
CA THR A 594 5.94 11.83 -12.32
C THR A 594 6.91 10.64 -12.47
N ARG A 595 6.49 9.53 -13.09
CA ARG A 595 7.37 8.42 -13.48
C ARG A 595 8.06 8.63 -14.83
N CYS A 596 7.62 9.63 -15.62
CA CYS A 596 8.21 9.91 -16.93
C CYS A 596 9.36 10.92 -16.83
N ARG A 597 10.36 10.77 -17.70
CA ARG A 597 11.42 11.78 -17.91
C ARG A 597 11.14 12.70 -19.08
N LYS A 598 10.58 12.17 -20.17
CA LYS A 598 10.35 12.91 -21.41
C LYS A 598 8.88 13.20 -21.63
N LYS A 599 8.03 12.17 -21.64
CA LYS A 599 6.62 12.33 -21.98
C LYS A 599 5.72 11.27 -21.35
N VAL A 600 4.56 11.69 -20.87
CA VAL A 600 3.47 10.83 -20.42
C VAL A 600 2.31 10.87 -21.42
N PHE A 601 1.75 9.68 -21.67
CA PHE A 601 0.58 9.46 -22.51
C PHE A 601 -0.56 8.92 -21.65
N PHE A 602 -1.71 9.60 -21.67
CA PHE A 602 -2.92 9.13 -21.01
C PHE A 602 -3.75 8.33 -22.01
N MET A 603 -3.94 7.03 -21.76
CA MET A 603 -4.71 6.15 -22.64
C MET A 603 -6.17 6.16 -22.24
N VAL A 604 -7.02 6.79 -23.05
CA VAL A 604 -8.42 7.08 -22.72
C VAL A 604 -9.36 6.31 -23.65
N ASP A 605 -10.16 5.42 -23.08
CA ASP A 605 -11.36 4.90 -23.73
C ASP A 605 -12.46 5.96 -23.61
N THR A 606 -12.90 6.54 -24.73
CA THR A 606 -13.88 7.63 -24.73
C THR A 606 -15.28 7.19 -24.37
N ASP A 607 -15.55 5.88 -24.29
CA ASP A 607 -16.84 5.33 -23.88
C ASP A 607 -17.04 5.49 -22.37
N ARG A 608 -15.92 5.54 -21.63
CA ARG A 608 -15.91 5.65 -20.18
C ARG A 608 -14.62 6.31 -19.69
N PRO A 609 -14.35 7.59 -20.02
CA PRO A 609 -13.17 8.29 -19.52
C PRO A 609 -13.24 8.48 -18.00
N SER A 610 -12.07 8.51 -17.38
CA SER A 610 -11.91 8.82 -15.96
C SER A 610 -12.35 10.26 -15.62
N ARG A 611 -12.92 10.47 -14.42
CA ARG A 611 -13.19 11.82 -13.89
C ARG A 611 -11.94 12.71 -13.79
N PHE A 612 -10.76 12.13 -13.52
CA PHE A 612 -9.49 12.87 -13.46
C PHE A 612 -9.04 13.35 -14.84
N ILE A 613 -9.44 12.66 -15.91
CA ILE A 613 -9.20 13.10 -17.28
C ILE A 613 -10.00 14.37 -17.60
N TYR A 614 -11.23 14.49 -17.10
CA TYR A 614 -11.97 15.75 -17.22
C TYR A 614 -11.34 16.89 -16.42
N GLU A 615 -10.76 16.61 -15.24
CA GLU A 615 -10.03 17.62 -14.47
C GLU A 615 -8.83 18.15 -15.27
N LEU A 616 -8.05 17.24 -15.88
CA LEU A 616 -6.95 17.62 -16.77
C LEU A 616 -7.44 18.41 -17.98
N HIS A 617 -8.53 17.98 -18.63
CA HIS A 617 -9.10 18.66 -19.81
C HIS A 617 -9.46 20.12 -19.51
N LYS A 618 -10.05 20.40 -18.35
CA LYS A 618 -10.39 21.77 -17.92
C LYS A 618 -9.15 22.66 -17.81
N SER A 619 -8.04 22.12 -17.28
CA SER A 619 -6.79 22.88 -17.14
C SER A 619 -5.97 22.98 -18.43
N ARG A 620 -6.03 21.95 -19.29
CA ARG A 620 -5.12 21.74 -20.43
C ARG A 620 -5.85 21.13 -21.62
N PRO A 621 -6.77 21.84 -22.28
CA PRO A 621 -7.50 21.29 -23.43
C PRO A 621 -6.57 20.89 -24.59
N ASN A 622 -5.43 21.58 -24.76
CA ASN A 622 -4.51 21.35 -25.88
C ASN A 622 -3.92 19.93 -25.94
N ILE A 623 -3.80 19.23 -24.80
CA ILE A 623 -3.23 17.86 -24.80
C ILE A 623 -4.22 16.81 -25.34
N PHE A 624 -5.48 17.19 -25.58
CA PHE A 624 -6.58 16.33 -26.03
C PHE A 624 -6.85 16.41 -27.54
N ARG A 625 -6.02 17.12 -28.30
CA ARG A 625 -6.22 17.26 -29.76
C ARG A 625 -6.35 15.89 -30.43
N GLY A 626 -7.54 15.61 -30.99
CA GLY A 626 -7.89 14.36 -31.65
C GLY A 626 -8.55 13.29 -30.76
N VAL A 627 -8.87 13.59 -29.50
CA VAL A 627 -9.57 12.70 -28.57
C VAL A 627 -10.76 13.44 -27.95
N PRO A 628 -11.96 13.36 -28.55
CA PRO A 628 -13.15 14.02 -27.99
C PRO A 628 -13.61 13.33 -26.70
N LEU A 629 -13.99 14.11 -25.69
CA LEU A 629 -14.59 13.57 -24.47
C LEU A 629 -16.12 13.70 -24.53
N PRO A 630 -16.88 12.67 -24.11
CA PRO A 630 -18.33 12.79 -23.94
C PRO A 630 -18.69 13.78 -22.82
N GLU A 631 -19.95 14.19 -22.78
CA GLU A 631 -20.46 15.11 -21.75
C GLU A 631 -20.19 14.58 -20.33
N GLN A 632 -19.76 15.45 -19.42
CA GLN A 632 -19.49 15.10 -18.04
C GLN A 632 -20.78 15.11 -17.21
N CYS A 633 -21.01 14.05 -16.42
CA CYS A 633 -22.13 13.96 -15.50
C CYS A 633 -21.99 15.03 -14.40
N PRO A 634 -22.97 15.94 -14.23
CA PRO A 634 -22.88 17.02 -13.24
C PRO A 634 -22.99 16.51 -11.80
N ALA A 635 -23.56 15.32 -11.59
CA ALA A 635 -23.77 14.76 -10.25
C ALA A 635 -22.52 14.11 -9.65
N CYS A 636 -21.67 13.47 -10.48
CA CYS A 636 -20.54 12.67 -9.97
C CYS A 636 -19.23 12.83 -10.75
N GLY A 637 -19.22 13.61 -11.85
CA GLY A 637 -18.02 13.86 -12.65
C GLY A 637 -17.60 12.73 -13.60
N GLU A 638 -18.29 11.59 -13.60
CA GLU A 638 -18.10 10.51 -14.60
C GLU A 638 -18.68 10.89 -15.97
N ALA A 639 -18.43 10.09 -17.01
CA ALA A 639 -19.01 10.33 -18.33
C ALA A 639 -20.52 10.05 -18.41
N LEU A 640 -21.22 10.78 -19.28
CA LEU A 640 -22.56 10.48 -19.74
C LEU A 640 -22.51 9.69 -21.05
N VAL A 641 -23.33 8.64 -21.14
CA VAL A 641 -23.46 7.79 -22.33
C VAL A 641 -24.93 7.58 -22.69
N THR A 642 -25.21 7.42 -23.97
CA THR A 642 -26.54 7.04 -24.45
C THR A 642 -26.79 5.56 -24.22
N ARG A 643 -27.94 5.22 -23.65
CA ARG A 643 -28.40 3.85 -23.36
C ARG A 643 -29.77 3.60 -23.98
N MET A 644 -30.03 2.34 -24.32
CA MET A 644 -31.35 1.88 -24.78
C MET A 644 -32.28 1.64 -23.58
N ALA A 645 -33.51 2.12 -23.66
CA ALA A 645 -34.55 1.88 -22.67
C ALA A 645 -35.18 0.50 -22.92
N ASN A 646 -35.16 -0.38 -21.91
CA ASN A 646 -35.72 -1.73 -21.98
C ASN A 646 -35.24 -2.57 -23.18
N GLY A 647 -34.01 -2.34 -23.66
CA GLY A 647 -33.47 -3.02 -24.83
C GLY A 647 -34.09 -2.60 -26.18
N ASN A 648 -34.93 -1.56 -26.20
CA ASN A 648 -35.50 -1.02 -27.42
C ASN A 648 -34.54 0.00 -28.06
N PRO A 649 -34.03 -0.25 -29.28
CA PRO A 649 -33.13 0.68 -29.98
C PRO A 649 -33.75 2.06 -30.26
N ASP A 650 -35.07 2.13 -30.43
CA ASP A 650 -35.79 3.35 -30.81
C ASP A 650 -36.10 4.27 -29.62
N ARG A 651 -35.86 3.80 -28.39
CA ARG A 651 -36.02 4.58 -27.17
C ARG A 651 -34.70 4.68 -26.45
N THR A 652 -34.02 5.81 -26.60
CA THR A 652 -32.74 6.05 -25.92
C THR A 652 -32.85 7.14 -24.85
N PHE A 653 -32.00 7.02 -23.83
CA PHE A 653 -31.82 8.02 -22.79
C PHE A 653 -30.34 8.17 -22.48
N THR A 654 -29.92 9.36 -22.07
CA THR A 654 -28.56 9.59 -21.60
C THR A 654 -28.47 9.23 -20.12
N ALA A 655 -27.46 8.47 -19.73
CA ALA A 655 -27.24 8.08 -18.34
C ALA A 655 -25.78 8.19 -17.95
N CYS A 656 -25.53 8.38 -16.65
CA CYS A 656 -24.19 8.28 -16.10
C CYS A 656 -23.59 6.88 -16.33
N THR A 657 -22.32 6.81 -16.70
CA THR A 657 -21.55 5.55 -16.76
C THR A 657 -21.42 4.88 -15.38
N GLY A 658 -21.64 5.60 -14.29
CA GLY A 658 -21.76 5.10 -12.92
C GLY A 658 -23.14 4.52 -12.57
N TYR A 659 -24.11 4.50 -13.49
CA TYR A 659 -25.44 3.91 -13.24
C TYR A 659 -25.35 2.40 -12.92
N PRO A 660 -26.10 1.87 -11.92
CA PRO A 660 -27.16 2.53 -11.14
C PRO A 660 -26.70 3.25 -9.86
N GLN A 661 -25.39 3.27 -9.55
CA GLN A 661 -24.87 3.93 -8.34
C GLN A 661 -25.04 5.45 -8.42
N CYS A 662 -24.76 6.03 -9.59
CA CYS A 662 -25.21 7.38 -9.94
C CYS A 662 -26.49 7.29 -10.75
N ARG A 663 -27.59 7.84 -10.21
CA ARG A 663 -28.92 7.80 -10.84
C ARG A 663 -29.19 8.93 -11.82
N PHE A 664 -28.18 9.73 -12.16
CA PHE A 664 -28.36 10.83 -13.11
C PHE A 664 -28.70 10.30 -14.51
N THR A 665 -29.86 10.69 -15.01
CA THR A 665 -30.36 10.39 -16.37
C THR A 665 -30.97 11.64 -17.01
N ARG A 666 -30.98 11.69 -18.35
CA ARG A 666 -31.62 12.73 -19.16
C ARG A 666 -32.31 12.05 -20.34
N ASP A 667 -33.60 12.32 -20.53
CA ASP A 667 -34.33 11.78 -21.69
C ASP A 667 -33.81 12.39 -23.00
N GLY A 668 -33.89 11.62 -24.09
CA GLY A 668 -33.47 12.08 -25.43
C GLY A 668 -34.18 13.35 -25.93
N ALA A 669 -35.25 13.78 -25.26
CA ALA A 669 -36.04 14.99 -25.57
C ALA A 669 -35.81 16.18 -24.60
N GLY A 670 -34.76 16.19 -23.79
CA GLY A 670 -34.36 17.38 -23.01
C GLY A 670 -35.19 17.68 -21.75
N LYS A 671 -36.07 16.78 -21.31
CA LYS A 671 -36.77 16.93 -20.01
C LYS A 671 -36.04 16.16 -18.89
N ARG A 672 -35.87 16.84 -17.75
CA ARG A 672 -35.25 16.31 -16.52
C ARG A 672 -36.23 15.37 -15.80
N SER A 673 -35.83 14.14 -15.49
CA SER A 673 -36.49 13.34 -14.43
C SER A 673 -35.77 13.56 -13.10
N ARG A 674 -36.53 13.92 -12.06
CA ARG A 674 -36.04 14.28 -10.71
C ARG A 674 -35.34 13.13 -9.98
#